data_AF-A0A941ZFX8-F1
#
_entry.id   AF-A0A941ZFX8-F1
#
_cell.length_a   1.000
_cell.length_b   1.000
_cell.length_c   1.000
_cell.angle_alpha   90.00
_cell.angle_beta   90.00
_cell.angle_gamma   90.00
#
_symmetry.space_group_name_H-M   'P 1'
#
loop_
_entity.id
_entity.type
_entity.pdbx_description
1 polymer ?
#
loop_
_entity_poly.entity_id
_entity_poly.type
_entity_poly.pdbx_seq_one_letter_code
_entity_poly.pdbx_strand_id
1 'polypeptide(L)'
;AAVAAGVPITYKILFNDAVAMTGGQPTDGQLTVPAITQQVYAEGVRRIVIVTDEPDKYDAGAERDHSAVNARGAEGDAWKLAPGVTVHHRDRLDQVQRELREYPGVSVLVYDQTCASEKRRRRKQNKPDKVVFPDPPRRVVINELVCEGCGDCSVQSNCLSVEPLETEFGRKRRINQSSCNKDFSCLKGFCPSFVTVEGGRPKKGKAAGATVPQLPQPQLPELPAGRGYSVVITGIGGTGVVTIGQLLGMAAHIEGRGVSVLDMAGLAQKGGAVFSHVRIAPRAEDLFATRIAMNESDLVLGCDLITSASNEALSKIRSGRTKAVLNTAESPTADFVRNPDWSSGATGMLQQVREAVGDDAGVAAVDATGLATALLGDGIYSNPFVLGFAWQKGWIPLAYETLARAIELNGVAIDANRRAFEWGRAAAHDIEAVRKAAFPAQVIELKRASSLEEIVGRRVDYLAAYQNAAYAQRYRDLVERVRRVESDRLQSTRLTEAVARYYFKLLAIKDEYEVARLHSDPAFRDKLASMFEGDYRLNFHLAPPLLSRPDPVTGKVAKRRFGPWVVPAFAVLAKLRFLRGTALDVFGYTQERRTERSLIGEYEKLVDELLGKLAADNHAVAVELAGIPEEIRGYGHVKARHLEKSRTKQAELLARFRGQGNAQVIRMPVKAA
;
A
#
# COMPACT_ATOMS: atom_id res chain seq x y z
N ALA A 1 39.71 -8.18 -14.15
CA ALA A 1 39.73 -9.66 -14.25
C ALA A 1 38.83 -10.17 -15.37
N ALA A 2 37.50 -9.99 -15.30
CA ALA A 2 36.57 -10.51 -16.32
C ALA A 2 36.88 -10.03 -17.75
N VAL A 3 37.27 -8.75 -17.92
CA VAL A 3 37.67 -8.20 -19.22
C VAL A 3 38.89 -8.92 -19.79
N ALA A 4 39.94 -9.09 -18.98
CA ALA A 4 41.16 -9.80 -19.40
C ALA A 4 40.91 -11.28 -19.73
N ALA A 5 39.96 -11.91 -19.05
CA ALA A 5 39.56 -13.30 -19.30
C ALA A 5 38.54 -13.45 -20.44
N GLY A 6 38.05 -12.35 -21.05
CA GLY A 6 37.07 -12.40 -22.14
C GLY A 6 35.73 -13.03 -21.75
N VAL A 7 35.35 -12.99 -20.47
CA VAL A 7 34.15 -13.69 -19.99
C VAL A 7 32.88 -12.94 -20.43
N PRO A 8 31.89 -13.62 -21.03
CA PRO A 8 30.59 -13.03 -21.36
C PRO A 8 29.75 -12.87 -20.09
N ILE A 9 29.97 -11.76 -19.37
CA ILE A 9 29.29 -11.44 -18.11
C ILE A 9 28.82 -9.99 -18.08
N THR A 10 27.62 -9.76 -17.55
CA THR A 10 27.08 -8.42 -17.30
C THR A 10 27.22 -8.05 -15.82
N TYR A 11 27.87 -6.93 -15.53
CA TYR A 11 27.85 -6.31 -14.20
C TYR A 11 26.70 -5.31 -14.12
N LYS A 12 25.85 -5.46 -13.10
CA LYS A 12 24.74 -4.54 -12.84
C LYS A 12 25.07 -3.64 -11.65
N ILE A 13 25.29 -2.36 -11.91
CA ILE A 13 25.59 -1.35 -10.90
C ILE A 13 24.29 -0.64 -10.55
N LEU A 14 23.83 -0.76 -9.31
CA LEU A 14 22.66 -0.02 -8.81
C LEU A 14 23.15 1.28 -8.18
N PHE A 15 22.97 2.39 -8.88
CA PHE A 15 23.42 3.69 -8.41
C PHE A 15 22.34 4.37 -7.57
N ASN A 16 22.70 4.76 -6.36
CA ASN A 16 21.92 5.66 -5.52
C ASN A 16 22.83 6.78 -5.02
N ASP A 17 22.32 8.00 -5.04
CA ASP A 17 23.06 9.22 -4.72
C ASP A 17 23.14 9.53 -3.21
N ALA A 18 22.51 8.69 -2.39
CA ALA A 18 22.56 8.75 -0.94
C ALA A 18 22.90 7.37 -0.36
N VAL A 19 23.56 7.35 0.79
CA VAL A 19 23.78 6.14 1.56
C VAL A 19 22.41 5.60 1.98
N ALA A 20 22.16 4.33 1.72
CA ALA A 20 20.91 3.69 2.12
C ALA A 20 20.77 3.75 3.65
N MET A 21 19.54 3.95 4.14
CA MET A 21 19.18 3.88 5.57
C MET A 21 19.76 4.96 6.50
N THR A 22 20.45 6.00 5.99
CA THR A 22 21.06 7.05 6.82
C THR A 22 20.21 8.34 6.92
N GLY A 23 18.95 8.31 6.50
CA GLY A 23 18.14 9.53 6.40
C GLY A 23 18.63 10.50 5.31
N GLY A 24 19.38 9.99 4.33
CA GLY A 24 19.81 10.72 3.15
C GLY A 24 21.16 11.43 3.30
N GLN A 25 22.08 10.83 4.05
CA GLN A 25 23.48 11.25 4.02
C GLN A 25 24.05 10.99 2.62
N PRO A 26 24.79 11.94 2.04
CA PRO A 26 25.46 11.72 0.77
C PRO A 26 26.49 10.59 0.92
N THR A 27 26.73 9.83 -0.15
CA THR A 27 27.86 8.89 -0.19
C THR A 27 29.18 9.68 -0.20
N ASP A 28 30.16 9.26 0.61
CA ASP A 28 31.49 9.88 0.62
C ASP A 28 32.16 9.78 -0.77
N GLY A 29 32.79 10.88 -1.22
CA GLY A 29 33.42 10.99 -2.55
C GLY A 29 32.52 11.59 -3.65
N GLN A 30 33.07 11.82 -4.85
CA GLN A 30 32.37 12.42 -6.01
C GLN A 30 31.93 11.37 -7.05
N LEU A 31 31.50 10.16 -6.64
CA LEU A 31 31.09 9.16 -7.61
C LEU A 31 29.76 9.57 -8.28
N THR A 32 29.81 9.84 -9.59
CA THR A 32 28.66 10.14 -10.45
C THR A 32 28.44 9.01 -11.46
N VAL A 33 27.25 8.92 -12.07
CA VAL A 33 27.02 7.95 -13.15
C VAL A 33 27.99 8.15 -14.33
N PRO A 34 28.23 9.38 -14.83
CA PRO A 34 29.28 9.61 -15.82
C PRO A 34 30.65 9.08 -15.38
N ALA A 35 31.09 9.37 -14.15
CA ALA A 35 32.35 8.87 -13.63
C ALA A 35 32.43 7.33 -13.61
N ILE A 36 31.35 6.65 -13.20
CA ILE A 36 31.24 5.19 -13.27
C ILE A 36 31.40 4.71 -14.72
N THR A 37 30.71 5.35 -15.67
CA THR A 37 30.81 4.94 -17.08
C THR A 37 32.24 5.10 -17.62
N GLN A 38 32.93 6.17 -17.26
CA GLN A 38 34.33 6.41 -17.67
C GLN A 38 35.27 5.40 -17.02
N GLN A 39 35.07 5.09 -15.73
CA GLN A 39 35.87 4.12 -15.01
C GLN A 39 35.79 2.73 -15.67
N VAL A 40 34.59 2.20 -15.85
CA VAL A 40 34.43 0.86 -16.44
C VAL A 40 34.87 0.81 -17.91
N TYR A 41 34.74 1.93 -18.64
CA TYR A 41 35.27 2.06 -19.99
C TYR A 41 36.80 1.99 -20.02
N ALA A 42 37.47 2.69 -19.11
CA ALA A 42 38.92 2.66 -18.95
C ALA A 42 39.43 1.26 -18.55
N GLU A 43 38.64 0.50 -17.79
CA GLU A 43 38.92 -0.92 -17.48
C GLU A 43 38.72 -1.87 -18.68
N GLY A 44 38.29 -1.36 -19.83
CA GLY A 44 38.16 -2.12 -21.09
C GLY A 44 36.75 -2.60 -21.41
N VAL A 45 35.73 -2.24 -20.62
CA VAL A 45 34.33 -2.52 -20.96
C VAL A 45 33.91 -1.65 -22.14
N ARG A 46 33.36 -2.26 -23.20
CA ARG A 46 32.91 -1.54 -24.41
C ARG A 46 31.40 -1.45 -24.54
N ARG A 47 30.65 -2.38 -23.93
CA ARG A 47 29.18 -2.34 -23.89
C ARG A 47 28.71 -1.81 -22.53
N ILE A 48 28.38 -0.53 -22.49
CA ILE A 48 27.91 0.15 -21.28
C ILE A 48 26.52 0.73 -21.56
N VAL A 49 25.56 0.42 -20.69
CA VAL A 49 24.18 0.85 -20.84
C VAL A 49 23.71 1.52 -19.56
N ILE A 50 23.14 2.71 -19.67
CA ILE A 50 22.44 3.39 -18.56
C ILE A 50 20.95 3.12 -18.69
N VAL A 51 20.34 2.69 -17.59
CA VAL A 51 18.88 2.53 -17.49
C VAL A 51 18.37 3.45 -16.39
N THR A 52 17.44 4.34 -16.71
CA THR A 52 16.92 5.36 -15.77
C THR A 52 15.44 5.69 -16.04
N ASP A 53 14.73 6.27 -15.07
CA ASP A 53 13.39 6.85 -15.27
C ASP A 53 13.42 8.24 -15.92
N GLU A 54 14.62 8.83 -16.07
CA GLU A 54 14.81 10.20 -16.55
C GLU A 54 15.90 10.24 -17.64
N PRO A 55 15.72 9.56 -18.80
CA PRO A 55 16.77 9.42 -19.82
C PRO A 55 17.25 10.76 -20.38
N ASP A 56 16.33 11.73 -20.50
CA ASP A 56 16.60 13.07 -21.02
C ASP A 56 17.65 13.85 -20.22
N LYS A 57 17.97 13.45 -18.97
CA LYS A 57 19.03 14.09 -18.17
C LYS A 57 20.45 13.83 -18.68
N TYR A 58 20.60 12.90 -19.62
CA TYR A 58 21.86 12.56 -20.27
C TYR A 58 21.93 13.04 -21.72
N ASP A 59 20.93 13.78 -22.18
CA ASP A 59 20.95 14.34 -23.53
C ASP A 59 21.91 15.53 -23.58
N ALA A 60 23.01 15.39 -24.32
CA ALA A 60 24.06 16.39 -24.43
C ALA A 60 23.61 17.68 -25.15
N GLY A 61 22.47 17.64 -25.86
CA GLY A 61 21.90 18.79 -26.56
C GLY A 61 20.84 19.57 -25.78
N ALA A 62 20.48 19.13 -24.56
CA ALA A 62 19.49 19.83 -23.76
C ALA A 62 20.13 21.03 -23.03
N GLU A 63 19.68 22.25 -23.30
CA GLU A 63 19.96 23.47 -22.50
C GLU A 63 19.29 23.39 -21.11
N ARG A 64 19.51 22.32 -20.36
CA ARG A 64 19.02 22.20 -18.99
C ARG A 64 20.14 22.54 -18.03
N ASP A 65 19.79 23.31 -17.00
CA ASP A 65 20.60 23.36 -15.79
C ASP A 65 20.61 21.95 -15.17
N HIS A 66 21.76 21.27 -15.30
CA HIS A 66 21.92 19.92 -14.79
C HIS A 66 22.03 19.89 -13.25
N SER A 67 22.23 21.04 -12.58
CA SER A 67 22.38 21.16 -11.12
C SER A 67 21.18 20.65 -10.32
N ALA A 68 19.97 20.70 -10.90
CA ALA A 68 18.74 20.25 -10.28
C ALA A 68 18.49 18.73 -10.39
N VAL A 69 19.20 18.05 -11.31
CA VAL A 69 19.00 16.63 -11.65
C VAL A 69 20.26 15.79 -11.40
N ASN A 70 21.43 16.42 -11.36
CA ASN A 70 22.64 15.87 -10.80
C ASN A 70 22.53 15.98 -9.26
N ALA A 71 22.82 14.90 -8.54
CA ALA A 71 22.75 14.95 -7.09
C ALA A 71 23.90 15.75 -6.44
N ARG A 72 24.86 16.22 -7.27
CA ARG A 72 26.18 16.70 -6.81
C ARG A 72 26.75 17.90 -7.57
N GLY A 73 25.98 18.59 -8.42
CA GLY A 73 26.46 19.80 -9.12
C GLY A 73 27.56 19.57 -10.15
N ALA A 74 27.67 18.36 -10.72
CA ALA A 74 28.66 18.10 -11.78
C ALA A 74 28.26 18.81 -13.08
N GLU A 75 29.12 19.71 -13.56
CA GLU A 75 28.91 20.56 -14.74
C GLU A 75 30.02 20.35 -15.79
N GLY A 76 29.75 20.78 -17.03
CA GLY A 76 30.72 20.71 -18.13
C GLY A 76 31.20 19.29 -18.44
N ASP A 77 32.51 19.14 -18.65
CA ASP A 77 33.14 17.86 -19.01
C ASP A 77 32.95 16.75 -17.94
N ALA A 78 32.70 17.12 -16.69
CA ALA A 78 32.45 16.17 -15.60
C ALA A 78 31.12 15.40 -15.76
N TRP A 79 30.22 15.87 -16.63
CA TRP A 79 28.96 15.20 -16.95
C TRP A 79 29.00 14.37 -18.24
N LYS A 80 30.16 14.29 -18.92
CA LYS A 80 30.32 13.58 -20.19
C LYS A 80 30.35 12.05 -20.00
N LEU A 81 29.42 11.36 -20.66
CA LEU A 81 29.38 9.90 -20.69
C LEU A 81 30.58 9.31 -21.47
N ALA A 82 30.97 8.09 -21.11
CA ALA A 82 31.99 7.35 -21.85
C ALA A 82 31.57 7.08 -23.31
N PRO A 83 32.52 6.89 -24.24
CA PRO A 83 32.19 6.61 -25.64
C PRO A 83 31.33 5.36 -25.80
N GLY A 84 30.27 5.46 -26.62
CA GLY A 84 29.38 4.35 -26.95
C GLY A 84 28.36 3.97 -25.88
N VAL A 85 28.26 4.72 -24.77
CA VAL A 85 27.22 4.52 -23.76
C VAL A 85 25.84 4.80 -24.37
N THR A 86 24.91 3.85 -24.22
CA THR A 86 23.50 4.07 -24.58
C THR A 86 22.66 4.33 -23.35
N VAL A 87 21.69 5.23 -23.45
CA VAL A 87 20.76 5.56 -22.37
C VAL A 87 19.37 5.09 -22.76
N HIS A 88 18.72 4.35 -21.86
CA HIS A 88 17.38 3.83 -22.08
C HIS A 88 16.48 4.14 -20.89
N HIS A 89 15.21 4.39 -21.18
CA HIS A 89 14.19 4.42 -20.14
C HIS A 89 14.06 3.03 -19.50
N ARG A 90 13.84 2.98 -18.18
CA ARG A 90 13.67 1.73 -17.40
C ARG A 90 12.61 0.76 -17.89
N ASP A 91 11.67 1.23 -18.71
CA ASP A 91 10.65 0.39 -19.32
C ASP A 91 11.25 -0.62 -20.30
N ARG A 92 12.46 -0.34 -20.81
CA ARG A 92 13.24 -1.27 -21.64
C ARG A 92 14.18 -2.17 -20.84
N LEU A 93 14.13 -2.16 -19.50
CA LEU A 93 15.08 -2.93 -18.67
C LEU A 93 15.12 -4.42 -19.04
N ASP A 94 13.97 -5.09 -19.17
CA ASP A 94 13.94 -6.53 -19.51
C ASP A 94 14.57 -6.79 -20.89
N GLN A 95 14.23 -5.96 -21.88
CA GLN A 95 14.80 -6.05 -23.22
C GLN A 95 16.32 -5.83 -23.19
N VAL A 96 16.79 -4.78 -22.51
CA VAL A 96 18.23 -4.49 -22.34
C VAL A 96 18.94 -5.65 -21.66
N GLN A 97 18.34 -6.25 -20.61
CA GLN A 97 18.94 -7.39 -19.93
C GLN A 97 19.05 -8.63 -20.84
N ARG A 98 18.09 -8.84 -21.75
CA ARG A 98 18.18 -9.90 -22.78
C ARG A 98 19.26 -9.58 -23.81
N GLU A 99 19.32 -8.35 -24.32
CA GLU A 99 20.36 -7.92 -25.25
C GLU A 99 21.77 -8.06 -24.65
N LEU A 100 21.94 -7.72 -23.37
CA LEU A 100 23.23 -7.84 -22.67
C LEU A 100 23.61 -9.29 -22.37
N ARG A 101 22.64 -10.20 -22.24
CA ARG A 101 22.88 -11.65 -22.06
C ARG A 101 23.53 -12.26 -23.31
N GLU A 102 23.11 -11.83 -24.49
CA GLU A 102 23.64 -12.32 -25.77
C GLU A 102 24.96 -11.63 -26.18
N TYR A 103 25.43 -10.65 -25.40
CA TYR A 103 26.67 -9.93 -25.71
C TYR A 103 27.89 -10.81 -25.41
N PRO A 104 28.81 -11.04 -26.38
CA PRO A 104 29.88 -12.04 -26.26
C PRO A 104 31.05 -11.64 -25.34
N GLY A 105 30.99 -10.50 -24.65
CA GLY A 105 32.05 -10.03 -23.75
C GLY A 105 31.52 -9.42 -22.47
N VAL A 106 32.36 -8.68 -21.75
CA VAL A 106 31.94 -7.99 -20.53
C VAL A 106 31.06 -6.79 -20.88
N SER A 107 29.91 -6.71 -20.25
CA SER A 107 29.04 -5.54 -20.33
C SER A 107 28.70 -4.97 -18.95
N VAL A 108 28.34 -3.69 -18.91
CA VAL A 108 27.92 -3.01 -17.67
C VAL A 108 26.56 -2.36 -17.89
N LEU A 109 25.64 -2.62 -16.97
CA LEU A 109 24.37 -1.93 -16.85
C LEU A 109 24.41 -1.04 -15.61
N VAL A 110 24.39 0.27 -15.79
CA VAL A 110 24.22 1.23 -14.69
C VAL A 110 22.74 1.56 -14.56
N TYR A 111 22.14 1.13 -13.45
CA TYR A 111 20.76 1.44 -13.13
C TYR A 111 20.74 2.69 -12.23
N ASP A 112 20.36 3.82 -12.81
CA ASP A 112 20.33 5.11 -12.12
C ASP A 112 18.90 5.50 -11.75
N GLN A 113 18.60 5.43 -10.46
CA GLN A 113 17.32 5.86 -9.91
C GLN A 113 17.47 6.26 -8.43
N THR A 114 17.18 7.52 -8.12
CA THR A 114 17.09 7.99 -6.73
C THR A 114 16.04 7.20 -5.95
N CYS A 115 16.41 6.76 -4.74
CA CYS A 115 15.49 6.00 -3.91
C CYS A 115 14.24 6.82 -3.55
N ALA A 116 13.11 6.13 -3.41
CA ALA A 116 11.82 6.79 -3.20
C ALA A 116 11.73 7.60 -1.89
N SER A 117 12.43 7.18 -0.84
CA SER A 117 12.48 7.93 0.43
C SER A 117 13.18 9.26 0.26
N GLU A 118 14.29 9.28 -0.49
CA GLU A 118 14.99 10.52 -0.83
C GLU A 118 14.19 11.42 -1.75
N LYS A 119 13.55 10.89 -2.81
CA LYS A 119 12.63 11.68 -3.66
C LYS A 119 11.56 12.39 -2.80
N ARG A 120 10.96 11.69 -1.82
CA ARG A 120 9.97 12.28 -0.89
C ARG A 120 10.59 13.32 0.03
N ARG A 121 11.74 13.05 0.64
CA ARG A 121 12.44 13.98 1.54
C ARG A 121 12.75 15.29 0.83
N ARG A 122 13.39 15.22 -0.35
CA ARG A 122 13.76 16.41 -1.12
C ARG A 122 12.55 17.21 -1.61
N ARG A 123 11.46 16.54 -2.03
CA ARG A 123 10.20 17.22 -2.38
C ARG A 123 9.58 17.99 -1.21
N LYS A 124 9.72 17.49 0.04
CA LYS A 124 9.28 18.22 1.24
C LYS A 124 10.15 19.45 1.55
N GLN A 125 11.39 19.48 1.06
CA GLN A 125 12.30 20.61 1.20
C GLN A 125 12.10 21.68 0.11
N ASN A 126 11.25 21.41 -0.90
CA ASN A 126 10.88 22.41 -1.87
C ASN A 126 10.22 23.60 -1.17
N LYS A 127 10.72 24.79 -1.46
CA LYS A 127 10.14 26.08 -1.06
C LYS A 127 9.69 26.82 -2.33
N PRO A 128 8.77 27.80 -2.23
CA PRO A 128 8.34 28.58 -3.40
C PRO A 128 9.49 29.20 -4.20
N ASP A 129 10.57 29.56 -3.52
CA ASP A 129 11.80 30.17 -4.03
C ASP A 129 12.92 29.17 -4.35
N LYS A 130 12.79 27.89 -3.95
CA LYS A 130 13.83 26.87 -4.14
C LYS A 130 13.25 25.48 -4.34
N VAL A 131 13.36 24.96 -5.58
CA VAL A 131 13.01 23.58 -5.90
C VAL A 131 14.23 22.69 -5.71
N VAL A 132 14.19 21.80 -4.71
CA VAL A 132 15.25 20.82 -4.42
C VAL A 132 15.06 19.54 -5.25
N PHE A 133 13.82 19.18 -5.57
CA PHE A 133 13.53 18.01 -6.41
C PHE A 133 12.20 18.18 -7.16
N PRO A 134 12.09 17.75 -8.43
CA PRO A 134 10.85 17.85 -9.19
C PRO A 134 9.66 17.20 -8.47
N ASP A 135 8.57 17.96 -8.30
CA ASP A 135 7.33 17.49 -7.71
C ASP A 135 6.17 17.53 -8.71
N PRO A 136 5.94 16.44 -9.50
CA PRO A 136 4.89 16.42 -10.50
C PRO A 136 3.52 16.75 -9.86
N PRO A 137 2.73 17.70 -10.41
CA PRO A 137 1.42 18.07 -9.89
C PRO A 137 0.36 17.05 -10.32
N ARG A 138 0.66 15.77 -10.14
CA ARG A 138 -0.16 14.63 -10.58
C ARG A 138 -0.25 13.61 -9.47
N ARG A 139 -1.46 13.24 -9.07
CA ARG A 139 -1.72 12.20 -8.06
C ARG A 139 -2.57 11.09 -8.68
N VAL A 140 -2.39 9.85 -8.22
CA VAL A 140 -3.14 8.68 -8.68
C VAL A 140 -4.17 8.32 -7.63
N VAL A 141 -5.40 8.09 -8.07
CA VAL A 141 -6.53 7.62 -7.26
C VAL A 141 -7.08 6.35 -7.90
N ILE A 142 -7.61 5.46 -7.07
CA ILE A 142 -8.29 4.24 -7.51
C ILE A 142 -9.77 4.40 -7.14
N ASN A 143 -10.66 4.26 -8.13
CA ASN A 143 -12.09 4.06 -7.87
C ASN A 143 -12.28 2.63 -7.35
N GLU A 144 -12.60 2.46 -6.07
CA GLU A 144 -12.64 1.14 -5.45
C GLU A 144 -13.84 0.31 -5.90
N LEU A 145 -14.93 0.95 -6.33
CA LEU A 145 -16.05 0.25 -6.95
C LEU A 145 -15.66 -0.34 -8.30
N VAL A 146 -14.71 0.26 -9.03
CA VAL A 146 -14.17 -0.30 -10.27
C VAL A 146 -13.04 -1.31 -9.97
N CYS A 147 -12.26 -1.13 -8.92
CA CYS A 147 -11.13 -2.02 -8.61
C CYS A 147 -11.57 -3.48 -8.39
N GLU A 148 -10.87 -4.45 -8.97
CA GLU A 148 -11.12 -5.89 -8.73
C GLU A 148 -10.18 -6.50 -7.69
N GLY A 149 -9.29 -5.72 -7.06
CA GLY A 149 -8.37 -6.24 -6.04
C GLY A 149 -7.27 -7.18 -6.56
N CYS A 150 -7.14 -7.36 -7.88
CA CYS A 150 -6.30 -8.39 -8.51
C CYS A 150 -4.78 -8.27 -8.25
N GLY A 151 -4.30 -7.12 -7.78
CA GLY A 151 -2.89 -6.92 -7.44
C GLY A 151 -1.95 -6.68 -8.62
N ASP A 152 -2.43 -6.67 -9.87
CA ASP A 152 -1.56 -6.44 -11.04
C ASP A 152 -0.84 -5.08 -10.98
N CYS A 153 -1.49 -4.05 -10.44
CA CYS A 153 -0.84 -2.77 -10.16
C CYS A 153 0.35 -2.88 -9.19
N SER A 154 0.29 -3.77 -8.20
CA SER A 154 1.41 -4.06 -7.29
C SER A 154 2.51 -4.84 -8.01
N VAL A 155 2.15 -5.82 -8.85
CA VAL A 155 3.10 -6.58 -9.69
C VAL A 155 3.88 -5.65 -10.63
N GLN A 156 3.19 -4.72 -11.30
CA GLN A 156 3.82 -3.80 -12.26
C GLN A 156 4.68 -2.71 -11.58
N SER A 157 4.42 -2.37 -10.32
CA SER A 157 5.04 -1.21 -9.66
C SER A 157 5.95 -1.53 -8.49
N ASN A 158 5.86 -2.74 -7.94
CA ASN A 158 6.52 -3.12 -6.69
C ASN A 158 6.30 -2.09 -5.56
N CYS A 159 5.11 -1.51 -5.49
CA CYS A 159 4.84 -0.31 -4.69
C CYS A 159 4.01 -0.59 -3.44
N LEU A 160 4.61 -0.34 -2.26
CA LEU A 160 3.94 -0.44 -0.96
C LEU A 160 2.84 0.61 -0.73
N SER A 161 2.80 1.68 -1.54
CA SER A 161 1.74 2.70 -1.43
C SER A 161 0.42 2.28 -2.11
N VAL A 162 0.39 1.12 -2.77
CA VAL A 162 -0.84 0.52 -3.31
C VAL A 162 -1.42 -0.40 -2.22
N GLU A 163 -2.15 0.15 -1.27
CA GLU A 163 -2.62 -0.57 -0.07
C GLU A 163 -3.89 -1.39 -0.34
N PRO A 164 -4.14 -2.46 0.44
CA PRO A 164 -5.44 -3.12 0.45
C PRO A 164 -6.49 -2.18 1.05
N LEU A 165 -7.72 -2.27 0.58
CA LEU A 165 -8.88 -1.64 1.18
C LEU A 165 -10.01 -2.65 1.28
N GLU A 166 -10.42 -2.99 2.51
CA GLU A 166 -11.61 -3.82 2.73
C GLU A 166 -12.86 -3.01 2.46
N THR A 167 -13.76 -3.57 1.64
CA THR A 167 -15.05 -2.96 1.29
C THR A 167 -16.15 -4.01 1.37
N GLU A 168 -17.40 -3.57 1.38
CA GLU A 168 -18.57 -4.46 1.32
C GLU A 168 -18.57 -5.38 0.08
N PHE A 169 -17.92 -4.96 -1.01
CA PHE A 169 -17.80 -5.72 -2.26
C PHE A 169 -16.49 -6.53 -2.34
N GLY A 170 -15.91 -6.84 -1.19
CA GLY A 170 -14.65 -7.56 -1.04
C GLY A 170 -13.42 -6.65 -1.06
N ARG A 171 -12.24 -7.25 -1.08
CA ARG A 171 -10.96 -6.54 -1.04
C ARG A 171 -10.66 -5.76 -2.32
N LYS A 172 -10.28 -4.48 -2.15
CA LYS A 172 -9.93 -3.52 -3.21
C LYS A 172 -8.52 -2.97 -2.98
N ARG A 173 -8.10 -2.02 -3.83
CA ARG A 173 -6.84 -1.30 -3.69
C ARG A 173 -7.10 0.20 -3.54
N ARG A 174 -6.24 0.88 -2.77
CA ARG A 174 -6.19 2.33 -2.69
C ARG A 174 -4.76 2.82 -2.82
N ILE A 175 -4.57 4.07 -3.22
CA ILE A 175 -3.25 4.71 -3.19
C ILE A 175 -3.13 5.53 -1.92
N ASN A 176 -2.15 5.19 -1.07
CA ASN A 176 -1.76 6.02 0.05
C ASN A 176 -1.10 7.31 -0.48
N GLN A 177 -1.81 8.43 -0.34
CA GLN A 177 -1.36 9.73 -0.87
C GLN A 177 -0.16 10.30 -0.11
N SER A 178 -0.03 9.98 1.18
CA SER A 178 1.08 10.39 2.05
C SER A 178 2.39 9.70 1.69
N SER A 179 2.33 8.40 1.42
CA SER A 179 3.53 7.60 1.16
C SER A 179 3.89 7.49 -0.32
N CYS A 180 2.99 7.87 -1.23
CA CYS A 180 3.20 7.78 -2.68
C CYS A 180 4.43 8.58 -3.14
N ASN A 181 5.35 7.90 -3.84
CA ASN A 181 6.56 8.50 -4.39
C ASN A 181 6.37 9.09 -5.81
N LYS A 182 5.14 9.17 -6.31
CA LYS A 182 4.79 9.68 -7.65
C LYS A 182 5.58 9.06 -8.80
N ASP A 183 5.87 7.76 -8.71
CA ASP A 183 6.54 7.01 -9.76
C ASP A 183 5.61 6.61 -10.92
N PHE A 184 4.31 6.55 -10.63
CA PHE A 184 3.23 6.24 -11.57
C PHE A 184 3.28 4.88 -12.27
N SER A 185 4.28 4.01 -12.01
CA SER A 185 4.33 2.66 -12.60
C SER A 185 3.11 1.80 -12.26
N CYS A 186 2.37 2.10 -11.18
CA CYS A 186 1.10 1.42 -10.87
C CYS A 186 0.06 1.59 -11.99
N LEU A 187 0.15 2.66 -12.79
CA LEU A 187 -0.72 2.90 -13.94
C LEU A 187 -0.50 1.88 -15.07
N LYS A 188 0.64 1.17 -15.11
CA LYS A 188 0.88 0.10 -16.08
C LYS A 188 0.02 -1.13 -15.81
N GLY A 189 -0.48 -1.29 -14.58
CA GLY A 189 -1.39 -2.40 -14.25
C GLY A 189 -2.67 -2.32 -15.09
N PHE A 190 -3.12 -3.45 -15.64
CA PHE A 190 -4.25 -3.53 -16.55
C PHE A 190 -5.58 -3.45 -15.78
N CYS A 191 -5.91 -2.23 -15.37
CA CYS A 191 -7.10 -1.92 -14.57
C CYS A 191 -7.66 -0.53 -14.95
N PRO A 192 -8.96 -0.43 -15.29
CA PRO A 192 -9.62 0.84 -15.61
C PRO A 192 -9.99 1.67 -14.38
N SER A 193 -9.72 1.18 -13.16
CA SER A 193 -10.05 1.89 -11.91
C SER A 193 -9.19 3.13 -11.66
N PHE A 194 -8.08 3.29 -12.37
CA PHE A 194 -7.12 4.35 -12.15
C PHE A 194 -7.60 5.68 -12.74
N VAL A 195 -7.59 6.71 -11.89
CA VAL A 195 -7.83 8.10 -12.26
C VAL A 195 -6.64 8.91 -11.81
N THR A 196 -6.13 9.79 -12.67
CA THR A 196 -5.10 10.75 -12.28
C THR A 196 -5.67 12.14 -12.16
N VAL A 197 -5.43 12.75 -10.99
CA VAL A 197 -5.77 14.14 -10.66
C VAL A 197 -4.55 14.98 -10.98
N GLU A 198 -4.68 15.91 -11.93
CA GLU A 198 -3.62 16.83 -12.33
C GLU A 198 -3.94 18.26 -11.94
N GLY A 199 -3.00 18.97 -11.32
CA GLY A 199 -3.17 20.32 -10.77
C GLY A 199 -3.66 20.36 -9.32
N GLY A 200 -4.42 19.34 -8.90
CA GLY A 200 -5.01 19.29 -7.55
C GLY A 200 -4.01 18.99 -6.45
N ARG A 201 -4.22 19.62 -5.29
CA ARG A 201 -3.46 19.37 -4.06
C ARG A 201 -4.31 18.56 -3.08
N PRO A 202 -3.74 17.61 -2.32
CA PRO A 202 -4.48 16.93 -1.27
C PRO A 202 -5.05 17.97 -0.29
N LYS A 203 -6.34 17.86 0.02
CA LYS A 203 -6.97 18.68 1.06
C LYS A 203 -6.33 18.39 2.41
N LYS A 204 -6.22 19.43 3.24
CA LYS A 204 -6.00 19.23 4.68
C LYS A 204 -7.14 18.38 5.25
N GLY A 205 -6.88 17.64 6.32
CA GLY A 205 -7.90 16.79 6.96
C GLY A 205 -9.19 17.56 7.19
N LYS A 206 -10.36 16.93 6.99
CA LYS A 206 -11.67 17.62 7.14
C LYS A 206 -11.83 18.25 8.52
N ALA A 207 -11.17 17.67 9.53
CA ALA A 207 -11.14 18.14 10.90
C ALA A 207 -9.92 19.01 11.22
N ALA A 208 -9.20 19.54 10.22
CA ALA A 208 -8.04 20.41 10.45
C ALA A 208 -8.38 21.68 11.23
N GLY A 209 -9.65 22.12 11.22
CA GLY A 209 -10.14 23.22 12.04
C GLY A 209 -10.59 22.84 13.46
N ALA A 210 -10.62 21.55 13.80
CA ALA A 210 -11.00 21.10 15.14
C ALA A 210 -9.98 21.55 16.18
N THR A 211 -10.48 22.07 17.30
CA THR A 211 -9.69 22.48 18.45
C THR A 211 -9.40 21.27 19.33
N VAL A 212 -8.15 21.18 19.79
CA VAL A 212 -7.78 20.18 20.80
C VAL A 212 -8.43 20.61 22.12
N PRO A 213 -9.11 19.72 22.84
CA PRO A 213 -9.67 20.04 24.15
C PRO A 213 -8.56 20.41 25.15
N GLN A 214 -8.89 21.21 26.16
CA GLN A 214 -7.99 21.39 27.30
C GLN A 214 -7.92 20.10 28.11
N LEU A 215 -6.71 19.72 28.53
CA LEU A 215 -6.45 18.43 29.18
C LEU A 215 -5.80 18.61 30.54
N PRO A 216 -6.11 17.73 31.52
CA PRO A 216 -5.38 17.70 32.78
C PRO A 216 -3.91 17.31 32.56
N GLN A 217 -3.03 17.82 33.40
CA GLN A 217 -1.62 17.40 33.45
C GLN A 217 -1.54 16.01 34.10
N PRO A 218 -0.88 15.02 33.47
CA PRO A 218 -0.70 13.70 34.08
C PRO A 218 0.38 13.73 35.16
N GLN A 219 0.36 12.76 36.06
CA GLN A 219 1.52 12.47 36.90
C GLN A 219 2.58 11.77 36.06
N LEU A 220 3.78 12.35 36.00
CA LEU A 220 4.90 11.77 35.25
C LEU A 220 5.59 10.68 36.07
N PRO A 221 6.16 9.65 35.43
CA PRO A 221 6.90 8.62 36.13
C PRO A 221 8.25 9.19 36.60
N GLU A 222 8.65 8.81 37.81
CA GLU A 222 9.97 9.17 38.33
C GLU A 222 11.07 8.40 37.61
N LEU A 223 12.22 9.06 37.40
CA LEU A 223 13.40 8.40 36.89
C LEU A 223 13.96 7.47 37.98
N PRO A 224 14.15 6.16 37.68
CA PRO A 224 14.64 5.21 38.66
C PRO A 224 16.08 5.53 39.07
N ALA A 225 16.39 5.43 40.36
CA ALA A 225 17.75 5.60 40.85
C ALA A 225 18.65 4.42 40.41
N GLY A 226 19.88 4.72 39.99
CA GLY A 226 20.89 3.72 39.67
C GLY A 226 20.68 2.93 38.37
N ARG A 227 19.67 3.28 37.55
CA ARG A 227 19.48 2.73 36.20
C ARG A 227 18.78 3.72 35.29
N GLY A 228 18.91 3.54 33.97
CA GLY A 228 18.12 4.29 32.99
C GLY A 228 16.67 3.81 32.87
N TYR A 229 15.74 4.75 32.65
CA TYR A 229 14.41 4.52 32.10
C TYR A 229 14.53 4.22 30.60
N SER A 230 14.11 3.02 30.19
CA SER A 230 14.39 2.49 28.85
C SER A 230 13.14 2.52 27.97
N VAL A 231 13.18 3.29 26.89
CA VAL A 231 12.12 3.39 25.88
C VAL A 231 12.57 2.73 24.58
N VAL A 232 11.78 1.78 24.08
CA VAL A 232 11.98 1.16 22.76
C VAL A 232 10.93 1.74 21.81
N ILE A 233 11.37 2.38 20.73
CA ILE A 233 10.49 2.89 19.70
C ILE A 233 10.59 1.94 18.51
N THR A 234 9.47 1.41 18.06
CA THR A 234 9.42 0.48 16.94
C THR A 234 8.64 1.10 15.79
N GLY A 235 9.07 0.85 14.56
CA GLY A 235 8.31 1.26 13.40
C GLY A 235 8.95 0.90 12.08
N ILE A 236 8.39 1.44 11.01
CA ILE A 236 8.88 1.22 9.65
C ILE A 236 9.88 2.31 9.26
N GLY A 237 10.94 1.93 8.55
CA GLY A 237 11.92 2.88 8.02
C GLY A 237 11.30 4.00 7.18
N GLY A 238 11.65 5.25 7.52
CA GLY A 238 11.16 6.45 6.83
C GLY A 238 9.81 6.98 7.31
N THR A 239 9.24 6.46 8.41
CA THR A 239 8.01 7.01 9.03
C THR A 239 8.25 7.96 10.20
N GLY A 240 9.50 8.17 10.61
CA GLY A 240 9.85 9.10 11.70
C GLY A 240 10.17 8.44 13.05
N VAL A 241 10.46 7.13 13.09
CA VAL A 241 10.88 6.41 14.32
C VAL A 241 12.09 7.06 14.97
N VAL A 242 13.15 7.30 14.19
CA VAL A 242 14.38 7.96 14.63
C VAL A 242 14.10 9.38 15.13
N THR A 243 13.15 10.08 14.51
CA THR A 243 12.76 11.43 14.93
C THR A 243 12.18 11.43 16.33
N ILE A 244 11.34 10.45 16.70
CA ILE A 244 10.84 10.34 18.08
C ILE A 244 11.99 10.11 19.07
N GLY A 245 12.97 9.26 18.72
CA GLY A 245 14.17 9.05 19.53
C GLY A 245 14.96 10.35 19.75
N GLN A 246 15.14 11.14 18.69
CA GLN A 246 15.79 12.45 18.75
C GLN A 246 15.00 13.47 19.60
N LEU A 247 13.65 13.47 19.52
CA LEU A 247 12.82 14.35 20.35
C LEU A 247 12.95 14.03 21.84
N LEU A 248 12.90 12.75 22.21
CA LEU A 248 13.15 12.31 23.60
C LEU A 248 14.57 12.66 24.04
N GLY A 249 15.55 12.44 23.17
CA GLY A 249 16.95 12.80 23.40
C GLY A 249 17.15 14.27 23.70
N MET A 250 16.62 15.15 22.85
CA MET A 250 16.71 16.59 22.99
C MET A 250 15.95 17.09 24.23
N ALA A 251 14.75 16.58 24.50
CA ALA A 251 13.99 16.96 25.69
C ALA A 251 14.73 16.58 26.98
N ALA A 252 15.27 15.36 27.06
CA ALA A 252 16.11 14.93 28.18
C ALA A 252 17.37 15.79 28.35
N HIS A 253 18.01 16.17 27.24
CA HIS A 253 19.17 17.05 27.24
C HIS A 253 18.85 18.45 27.78
N ILE A 254 17.71 19.03 27.37
CA ILE A 254 17.24 20.34 27.86
C ILE A 254 17.00 20.29 29.38
N GLU A 255 16.52 19.17 29.92
CA GLU A 255 16.34 18.96 31.36
C GLU A 255 17.63 18.65 32.13
N GLY A 256 18.79 18.57 31.46
CA GLY A 256 20.05 18.20 32.09
C GLY A 256 20.14 16.74 32.53
N ARG A 257 19.31 15.85 31.96
CA ARG A 257 19.31 14.41 32.25
C ARG A 257 20.41 13.69 31.46
N GLY A 258 20.85 12.54 31.98
CA GLY A 258 21.64 11.60 31.19
C GLY A 258 20.79 10.98 30.09
N VAL A 259 21.28 10.97 28.85
CA VAL A 259 20.55 10.35 27.74
C VAL A 259 21.47 9.61 26.77
N SER A 260 20.99 8.46 26.29
CA SER A 260 21.62 7.68 25.22
C SER A 260 20.57 7.28 24.19
N VAL A 261 20.87 7.50 22.90
CA VAL A 261 20.01 7.11 21.79
C VAL A 261 20.81 6.20 20.84
N LEU A 262 20.26 5.04 20.53
CA LEU A 262 20.80 4.10 19.55
C LEU A 262 19.73 3.74 18.53
N ASP A 263 19.95 4.15 17.28
CA ASP A 263 19.06 3.82 16.17
C ASP A 263 19.56 2.60 15.40
N MET A 264 18.71 1.59 15.27
CA MET A 264 18.96 0.38 14.48
C MET A 264 18.04 0.39 13.27
N ALA A 265 18.60 0.69 12.11
CA ALA A 265 17.88 0.67 10.85
C ALA A 265 18.01 -0.72 10.18
N GLY A 266 16.90 -1.39 9.90
CA GLY A 266 16.92 -2.68 9.18
C GLY A 266 17.40 -2.53 7.73
N LEU A 267 18.08 -3.55 7.19
CA LEU A 267 18.70 -3.53 5.85
C LEU A 267 17.71 -3.50 4.65
N ALA A 268 16.40 -3.41 4.88
CA ALA A 268 15.41 -3.51 3.80
C ALA A 268 15.26 -2.21 2.99
N GLN A 269 15.26 -2.33 1.66
CA GLN A 269 15.15 -1.19 0.72
C GLN A 269 13.90 -0.30 0.94
N LYS A 270 12.81 -0.85 1.50
CA LYS A 270 11.60 -0.16 2.01
C LYS A 270 10.85 -1.08 2.96
N GLY A 271 10.16 -0.52 3.95
CA GLY A 271 9.28 -1.31 4.82
C GLY A 271 10.02 -2.11 5.90
N GLY A 272 11.33 -1.91 6.06
CA GLY A 272 12.12 -2.58 7.08
C GLY A 272 11.77 -2.12 8.48
N ALA A 273 11.87 -3.05 9.42
CA ALA A 273 11.83 -2.77 10.84
C ALA A 273 12.95 -1.79 11.23
N VAL A 274 12.58 -0.74 11.95
CA VAL A 274 13.50 0.22 12.56
C VAL A 274 13.19 0.29 14.04
N PHE A 275 14.26 0.29 14.84
CA PHE A 275 14.21 0.38 16.29
C PHE A 275 15.01 1.60 16.72
N SER A 276 14.48 2.37 17.67
CA SER A 276 15.25 3.38 18.39
C SER A 276 15.23 3.03 19.87
N HIS A 277 16.42 2.85 20.44
CA HIS A 277 16.62 2.58 21.86
C HIS A 277 16.98 3.89 22.56
N VAL A 278 16.12 4.36 23.44
CA VAL A 278 16.36 5.59 24.22
C VAL A 278 16.46 5.22 25.69
N ARG A 279 17.53 5.65 26.35
CA ARG A 279 17.69 5.51 27.80
C ARG A 279 17.84 6.88 28.42
N ILE A 280 17.04 7.15 29.44
CA ILE A 280 17.03 8.42 30.17
C ILE A 280 17.34 8.13 31.63
N ALA A 281 18.29 8.83 32.22
CA ALA A 281 18.66 8.66 33.63
C ALA A 281 18.83 10.02 34.31
N PRO A 282 18.79 10.09 35.66
CA PRO A 282 19.04 11.33 36.38
C PRO A 282 20.39 11.95 36.01
N ARG A 283 21.45 11.13 35.87
CA ARG A 283 22.80 11.56 35.47
C ARG A 283 23.33 10.71 34.31
N ALA A 284 24.24 11.27 33.51
CA ALA A 284 24.86 10.54 32.40
C ALA A 284 25.70 9.34 32.88
N GLU A 285 26.31 9.43 34.05
CA GLU A 285 27.10 8.38 34.70
C GLU A 285 26.29 7.11 35.02
N ASP A 286 24.96 7.23 35.10
CA ASP A 286 24.05 6.10 35.38
C ASP A 286 23.74 5.25 34.12
N LEU A 287 24.31 5.59 32.96
CA LEU A 287 24.07 4.91 31.69
C LEU A 287 25.26 4.03 31.28
N PHE A 288 25.13 2.72 31.49
CA PHE A 288 26.21 1.75 31.23
C PHE A 288 26.17 1.09 29.85
N ALA A 289 25.03 1.14 29.15
CA ALA A 289 24.87 0.54 27.83
C ALA A 289 23.84 1.32 26.99
N THR A 290 24.15 1.48 25.71
CA THR A 290 23.32 2.21 24.73
C THR A 290 22.15 1.37 24.22
N ARG A 291 22.37 0.07 23.97
CA ARG A 291 21.33 -0.88 23.55
C ARG A 291 20.55 -1.38 24.76
N ILE A 292 19.22 -1.39 24.65
CA ILE A 292 18.34 -1.98 25.68
C ILE A 292 18.44 -3.51 25.58
N ALA A 293 18.79 -4.16 26.69
CA ALA A 293 18.93 -5.61 26.75
C ALA A 293 17.55 -6.30 26.85
N MET A 294 17.57 -7.64 26.90
CA MET A 294 16.34 -8.41 27.04
C MET A 294 15.64 -8.08 28.37
N ASN A 295 14.31 -7.97 28.36
CA ASN A 295 13.48 -7.67 29.54
C ASN A 295 13.84 -6.38 30.28
N GLU A 296 14.42 -5.37 29.62
CA GLU A 296 14.84 -4.11 30.26
C GLU A 296 13.99 -2.89 29.87
N SER A 297 13.04 -3.01 28.94
CA SER A 297 12.22 -1.87 28.54
C SER A 297 11.20 -1.48 29.63
N ASP A 298 11.09 -0.18 29.90
CA ASP A 298 10.02 0.39 30.72
C ASP A 298 8.82 0.79 29.83
N LEU A 299 9.07 1.21 28.59
CA LEU A 299 8.04 1.63 27.64
C LEU A 299 8.37 1.16 26.20
N VAL A 300 7.35 0.65 25.50
CA VAL A 300 7.36 0.44 24.05
C VAL A 300 6.46 1.46 23.37
N LEU A 301 7.05 2.32 22.53
CA LEU A 301 6.32 3.19 21.60
C LEU A 301 6.19 2.48 20.26
N GLY A 302 5.09 1.76 20.10
CA GLY A 302 4.76 0.96 18.92
C GLY A 302 4.17 1.79 17.79
N CYS A 303 5.01 2.42 16.97
CA CYS A 303 4.55 3.20 15.82
C CYS A 303 4.08 2.32 14.64
N ASP A 304 4.42 1.03 14.65
CA ASP A 304 3.91 -0.01 13.74
C ASP A 304 3.71 -1.32 14.49
N LEU A 305 2.58 -1.97 14.28
CA LEU A 305 2.22 -3.19 15.02
C LEU A 305 3.10 -4.39 14.65
N ILE A 306 3.44 -4.56 13.36
CA ILE A 306 4.27 -5.68 12.89
C ILE A 306 5.66 -5.61 13.52
N THR A 307 6.24 -4.41 13.55
CA THR A 307 7.55 -4.20 14.16
C THR A 307 7.49 -4.39 15.68
N SER A 308 6.40 -3.94 16.32
CA SER A 308 6.19 -4.10 17.77
C SER A 308 5.99 -5.55 18.21
N ALA A 309 5.43 -6.40 17.34
CA ALA A 309 5.26 -7.83 17.59
C ALA A 309 6.44 -8.69 17.10
N SER A 310 7.52 -8.06 16.62
CA SER A 310 8.72 -8.80 16.20
C SER A 310 9.47 -9.38 17.40
N ASN A 311 10.22 -10.48 17.19
CA ASN A 311 11.04 -11.09 18.23
C ASN A 311 12.02 -10.11 18.89
N GLU A 312 12.61 -9.18 18.12
CA GLU A 312 13.51 -8.16 18.67
C GLU A 312 12.76 -7.27 19.67
N ALA A 313 11.56 -6.78 19.33
CA ALA A 313 10.74 -5.95 20.23
C ALA A 313 10.26 -6.74 21.45
N LEU A 314 9.64 -7.91 21.23
CA LEU A 314 9.09 -8.76 22.29
C LEU A 314 10.17 -9.17 23.30
N SER A 315 11.40 -9.44 22.85
CA SER A 315 12.51 -9.79 23.75
C SER A 315 12.88 -8.68 24.75
N LYS A 316 12.51 -7.43 24.50
CA LYS A 316 12.79 -6.29 25.40
C LYS A 316 11.71 -6.09 26.45
N ILE A 317 10.53 -6.67 26.25
CA ILE A 317 9.37 -6.50 27.12
C ILE A 317 9.56 -7.35 28.38
N ARG A 318 9.38 -6.71 29.54
CA ARG A 318 9.32 -7.39 30.84
C ARG A 318 7.87 -7.40 31.32
N SER A 319 7.33 -8.61 31.45
CA SER A 319 5.99 -8.81 32.00
C SER A 319 5.81 -8.11 33.35
N GLY A 320 4.67 -7.43 33.51
CA GLY A 320 4.30 -6.68 34.71
C GLY A 320 5.04 -5.34 34.92
N ARG A 321 6.00 -4.99 34.07
CA ARG A 321 6.77 -3.73 34.15
C ARG A 321 6.61 -2.85 32.92
N THR A 322 6.81 -3.42 31.74
CA THR A 322 6.79 -2.65 30.50
C THR A 322 5.38 -2.18 30.19
N LYS A 323 5.25 -0.92 29.78
CA LYS A 323 4.01 -0.37 29.20
C LYS A 323 4.16 -0.27 27.68
N ALA A 324 3.06 -0.31 26.93
CA ALA A 324 3.10 -0.25 25.47
C ALA A 324 1.95 0.60 24.90
N VAL A 325 2.27 1.55 24.00
CA VAL A 325 1.28 2.19 23.12
C VAL A 325 1.47 1.64 21.71
N LEU A 326 0.43 1.07 21.11
CA LEU A 326 0.49 0.40 19.82
C LEU A 326 -0.42 1.09 18.81
N ASN A 327 0.17 1.52 17.70
CA ASN A 327 -0.55 1.95 16.51
C ASN A 327 -1.11 0.73 15.78
N THR A 328 -2.43 0.56 15.77
CA THR A 328 -3.11 -0.61 15.20
C THR A 328 -3.34 -0.50 13.70
N ALA A 329 -2.92 0.59 13.06
CA ALA A 329 -3.05 0.75 11.63
C ALA A 329 -2.24 -0.32 10.89
N GLU A 330 -2.87 -1.01 9.95
CA GLU A 330 -2.21 -2.04 9.17
C GLU A 330 -1.31 -1.42 8.09
N SER A 331 -0.01 -1.70 8.17
CA SER A 331 0.98 -1.29 7.16
C SER A 331 1.35 -2.49 6.27
N PRO A 332 1.32 -2.37 4.93
CA PRO A 332 1.74 -3.46 4.05
C PRO A 332 3.24 -3.74 4.14
N THR A 333 3.61 -5.02 4.19
CA THR A 333 5.02 -5.48 4.11
C THR A 333 5.47 -5.73 2.67
N ALA A 334 6.72 -6.12 2.45
CA ALA A 334 7.18 -6.51 1.11
C ALA A 334 6.39 -7.70 0.52
N ASP A 335 5.95 -8.64 1.36
CA ASP A 335 5.21 -9.84 0.95
C ASP A 335 3.85 -9.49 0.34
N PHE A 336 3.23 -8.41 0.82
CA PHE A 336 1.97 -7.90 0.28
C PHE A 336 2.05 -7.64 -1.24
N VAL A 337 3.20 -7.19 -1.75
CA VAL A 337 3.34 -6.91 -3.18
C VAL A 337 3.14 -8.17 -4.03
N ARG A 338 3.55 -9.33 -3.50
CA ARG A 338 3.49 -10.63 -4.18
C ARG A 338 2.21 -11.40 -3.87
N ASN A 339 1.51 -11.05 -2.80
CA ASN A 339 0.28 -11.72 -2.37
C ASN A 339 -0.89 -10.73 -2.26
N PRO A 340 -1.84 -10.75 -3.23
CA PRO A 340 -2.98 -9.84 -3.20
C PRO A 340 -3.90 -10.05 -1.99
N ASP A 341 -3.93 -11.25 -1.43
CA ASP A 341 -4.76 -11.66 -0.30
C ASP A 341 -4.04 -11.56 1.06
N TRP A 342 -2.84 -10.97 1.08
CA TRP A 342 -2.05 -10.79 2.30
C TRP A 342 -2.83 -10.05 3.40
N SER A 343 -2.93 -10.65 4.59
CA SER A 343 -3.41 -9.97 5.80
C SER A 343 -2.25 -9.77 6.75
N SER A 344 -2.31 -8.69 7.54
CA SER A 344 -1.27 -8.40 8.52
C SER A 344 -1.26 -9.38 9.69
N GLY A 345 -2.40 -9.99 10.00
CA GLY A 345 -2.59 -10.73 11.26
C GLY A 345 -2.63 -9.82 12.49
N ALA A 346 -3.02 -8.54 12.32
CA ALA A 346 -2.99 -7.51 13.36
C ALA A 346 -3.59 -7.94 14.70
N THR A 347 -4.74 -8.61 14.71
CA THR A 347 -5.36 -9.11 15.95
C THR A 347 -4.45 -10.06 16.72
N GLY A 348 -3.81 -11.01 16.03
CA GLY A 348 -2.87 -11.95 16.65
C GLY A 348 -1.62 -11.26 17.18
N MET A 349 -1.06 -10.31 16.41
CA MET A 349 0.11 -9.53 16.84
C MET A 349 -0.18 -8.63 18.05
N LEU A 350 -1.35 -7.98 18.07
CA LEU A 350 -1.78 -7.20 19.24
C LEU A 350 -1.90 -8.09 20.47
N GLN A 351 -2.48 -9.28 20.31
CA GLN A 351 -2.63 -10.24 21.39
C GLN A 351 -1.27 -10.73 21.91
N GLN A 352 -0.30 -11.02 21.04
CA GLN A 352 1.06 -11.39 21.43
C GLN A 352 1.74 -10.31 22.27
N VAL A 353 1.61 -9.03 21.90
CA VAL A 353 2.20 -7.94 22.69
C VAL A 353 1.50 -7.79 24.05
N ARG A 354 0.16 -7.95 24.11
CA ARG A 354 -0.58 -7.96 25.38
C ARG A 354 -0.12 -9.07 26.30
N GLU A 355 0.02 -10.29 25.78
CA GLU A 355 0.52 -11.44 26.53
C GLU A 355 1.95 -11.22 27.04
N ALA A 356 2.85 -10.64 26.22
CA ALA A 356 4.22 -10.34 26.64
C ALA A 356 4.27 -9.28 27.75
N VAL A 357 3.40 -8.26 27.70
CA VAL A 357 3.29 -7.24 28.74
C VAL A 357 2.66 -7.82 30.02
N GLY A 358 1.70 -8.74 29.89
CA GLY A 358 1.08 -9.47 31.01
C GLY A 358 0.17 -8.63 31.91
N ASP A 359 -0.12 -7.39 31.51
CA ASP A 359 -1.02 -6.46 32.21
C ASP A 359 -1.83 -5.69 31.15
N ASP A 360 -3.14 -5.91 31.11
CA ASP A 360 -4.04 -5.25 30.15
C ASP A 360 -4.06 -3.74 30.33
N ALA A 361 -3.92 -3.23 31.56
CA ALA A 361 -3.81 -1.79 31.82
C ALA A 361 -2.48 -1.21 31.35
N GLY A 362 -1.50 -2.07 31.07
CA GLY A 362 -0.20 -1.72 30.54
C GLY A 362 -0.14 -1.56 29.02
N VAL A 363 -1.20 -1.91 28.29
CA VAL A 363 -1.23 -1.85 26.82
C VAL A 363 -2.36 -0.94 26.33
N ALA A 364 -1.98 0.14 25.66
CA ALA A 364 -2.90 0.98 24.90
C ALA A 364 -2.80 0.67 23.41
N ALA A 365 -3.94 0.50 22.74
CA ALA A 365 -4.02 0.26 21.31
C ALA A 365 -4.89 1.35 20.66
N VAL A 366 -4.38 2.00 19.62
CA VAL A 366 -5.07 3.12 18.96
C VAL A 366 -4.75 3.13 17.46
N ASP A 367 -5.74 3.43 16.62
CA ASP A 367 -5.51 3.71 15.20
C ASP A 367 -4.96 5.14 15.03
N ALA A 368 -3.72 5.34 15.47
CA ALA A 368 -3.05 6.65 15.42
C ALA A 368 -2.90 7.15 13.98
N THR A 369 -2.70 6.25 13.02
CA THR A 369 -2.55 6.63 11.60
C THR A 369 -3.86 7.11 11.01
N GLY A 370 -4.97 6.40 11.26
CA GLY A 370 -6.29 6.81 10.81
C GLY A 370 -6.70 8.15 11.42
N LEU A 371 -6.51 8.34 12.73
CA LEU A 371 -6.83 9.59 13.43
C LEU A 371 -5.96 10.75 12.95
N ALA A 372 -4.64 10.58 12.85
CA ALA A 372 -3.74 11.61 12.33
C ALA A 372 -4.10 12.01 10.89
N THR A 373 -4.44 11.04 10.04
CA THR A 373 -4.87 11.31 8.66
C THR A 373 -6.16 12.13 8.63
N ALA A 374 -7.15 11.79 9.46
CA ALA A 374 -8.43 12.49 9.50
C ALA A 374 -8.32 13.92 10.07
N LEU A 375 -7.55 14.08 11.15
CA LEU A 375 -7.39 15.34 11.88
C LEU A 375 -6.40 16.30 11.22
N LEU A 376 -5.30 15.78 10.66
CA LEU A 376 -4.17 16.59 10.18
C LEU A 376 -3.95 16.47 8.67
N GLY A 377 -4.62 15.52 8.00
CA GLY A 377 -4.53 15.29 6.56
C GLY A 377 -3.40 14.36 6.12
N ASP A 378 -2.54 13.90 7.04
CA ASP A 378 -1.40 13.03 6.71
C ASP A 378 -1.11 12.05 7.85
N GLY A 379 -0.99 10.76 7.51
CA GLY A 379 -0.63 9.70 8.45
C GLY A 379 0.81 9.76 8.96
N ILE A 380 1.70 10.58 8.37
CA ILE A 380 3.09 10.78 8.86
C ILE A 380 3.13 11.31 10.31
N TYR A 381 2.05 11.95 10.76
CA TYR A 381 1.92 12.51 12.10
C TYR A 381 1.49 11.48 13.16
N SER A 382 1.37 10.20 12.80
CA SER A 382 1.02 9.12 13.75
C SER A 382 2.07 8.93 14.85
N ASN A 383 3.36 9.12 14.55
CA ASN A 383 4.42 8.92 15.54
C ASN A 383 4.41 10.00 16.64
N PRO A 384 4.33 11.32 16.34
CA PRO A 384 4.09 12.35 17.35
C PRO A 384 2.78 12.13 18.12
N PHE A 385 1.73 11.63 17.46
CA PHE A 385 0.46 11.28 18.11
C PHE A 385 0.66 10.16 19.15
N VAL A 386 1.37 9.09 18.81
CA VAL A 386 1.71 8.00 19.75
C VAL A 386 2.54 8.53 20.92
N LEU A 387 3.50 9.42 20.66
CA LEU A 387 4.30 10.08 21.70
C LEU A 387 3.42 10.89 22.68
N GLY A 388 2.51 11.70 22.16
CA GLY A 388 1.56 12.48 22.98
C GLY A 388 0.60 11.61 23.77
N PHE A 389 0.13 10.51 23.17
CA PHE A 389 -0.71 9.53 23.85
C PHE A 389 0.01 8.90 25.06
N ALA A 390 1.24 8.43 24.86
CA ALA A 390 2.05 7.84 25.92
C ALA A 390 2.37 8.86 27.03
N TRP A 391 2.66 10.11 26.65
CA TRP A 391 2.93 11.17 27.60
C TRP A 391 1.70 11.47 28.48
N GLN A 392 0.51 11.58 27.89
CA GLN A 392 -0.72 11.84 28.64
C GLN A 392 -1.14 10.66 29.53
N LYS A 393 -0.71 9.44 29.23
CA LYS A 393 -0.86 8.29 30.14
C LYS A 393 0.11 8.31 31.32
N GLY A 394 1.04 9.27 31.38
CA GLY A 394 2.06 9.33 32.43
C GLY A 394 3.15 8.28 32.26
N TRP A 395 3.47 7.87 31.03
CA TRP A 395 4.45 6.82 30.77
C TRP A 395 5.82 7.36 30.32
N ILE A 396 5.98 8.66 30.17
CA ILE A 396 7.24 9.28 29.72
C ILE A 396 7.78 10.18 30.83
N PRO A 397 9.02 9.97 31.32
CA PRO A 397 9.61 10.73 32.44
C PRO A 397 10.24 12.05 31.98
N LEU A 398 9.51 12.85 31.19
CA LEU A 398 9.97 14.14 30.67
C LEU A 398 8.85 15.18 30.76
N ALA A 399 9.22 16.41 31.06
CA ALA A 399 8.30 17.53 31.16
C ALA A 399 7.62 17.86 29.81
N TYR A 400 6.44 18.47 29.89
CA TYR A 400 5.70 18.91 28.71
C TYR A 400 6.49 19.94 27.91
N GLU A 401 7.07 20.91 28.62
CA GLU A 401 7.71 22.10 28.09
C GLU A 401 8.96 21.73 27.29
N THR A 402 9.72 20.73 27.76
CA THR A 402 10.95 20.27 27.11
C THR A 402 10.66 19.44 25.87
N LEU A 403 9.61 18.61 25.89
CA LEU A 403 9.11 17.91 24.69
C LEU A 403 8.57 18.90 23.64
N ALA A 404 7.76 19.88 24.06
CA ALA A 404 7.27 20.92 23.17
C ALA A 404 8.43 21.73 22.55
N ARG A 405 9.45 22.05 23.35
CA ARG A 405 10.66 22.75 22.87
C ARG A 405 11.49 21.88 21.92
N ALA A 406 11.63 20.59 22.18
CA ALA A 406 12.32 19.66 21.28
C ALA A 406 11.64 19.59 19.90
N ILE A 407 10.30 19.62 19.86
CA ILE A 407 9.53 19.68 18.61
C ILE A 407 9.83 20.97 17.83
N GLU A 408 9.93 22.11 18.52
CA GLU A 408 10.28 23.39 17.89
C GLU A 408 11.70 23.39 17.32
N LEU A 409 12.67 22.90 18.11
CA LEU A 409 14.08 22.84 17.70
C LEU A 409 14.32 21.89 16.53
N ASN A 410 13.47 20.87 16.34
CA ASN A 410 13.54 20.00 15.17
C ASN A 410 13.30 20.78 13.85
N GLY A 411 12.56 21.90 13.88
CA GLY A 411 12.45 22.83 12.76
C GLY A 411 11.59 22.36 11.58
N VAL A 412 11.03 21.16 11.61
CA VAL A 412 10.24 20.58 10.51
C VAL A 412 8.75 20.52 10.88
N ALA A 413 7.91 21.21 10.10
CA ALA A 413 6.44 21.18 10.24
C ALA A 413 5.97 21.34 11.70
N ILE A 414 6.57 22.29 12.43
CA ILE A 414 6.46 22.46 13.89
C ILE A 414 5.00 22.43 14.34
N ASP A 415 4.14 23.27 13.76
CA ASP A 415 2.73 23.38 14.15
C ASP A 415 1.97 22.06 13.98
N ALA A 416 2.22 21.32 12.90
CA ALA A 416 1.55 20.06 12.63
C ALA A 416 2.01 18.96 13.60
N ASN A 417 3.31 18.89 13.90
CA ASN A 417 3.86 17.95 14.88
C ASN A 417 3.37 18.25 16.30
N ARG A 418 3.33 19.53 16.69
CA ARG A 418 2.77 19.96 17.98
C ARG A 418 1.29 19.60 18.08
N ARG A 419 0.48 19.90 17.05
CA ARG A 419 -0.94 19.51 17.03
C ARG A 419 -1.13 17.99 17.07
N ALA A 420 -0.27 17.22 16.42
CA ALA A 420 -0.32 15.77 16.45
C ALA A 420 -0.06 15.22 17.86
N PHE A 421 0.97 15.74 18.53
CA PHE A 421 1.25 15.44 19.93
C PHE A 421 0.03 15.77 20.81
N GLU A 422 -0.54 16.96 20.67
CA GLU A 422 -1.74 17.39 21.40
C GLU A 422 -2.97 16.52 21.15
N TRP A 423 -3.24 16.12 19.91
CA TRP A 423 -4.32 15.17 19.60
C TRP A 423 -4.07 13.78 20.17
N GLY A 424 -2.82 13.35 20.19
CA GLY A 424 -2.40 12.11 20.86
C GLY A 424 -2.73 12.14 22.35
N ARG A 425 -2.40 13.26 23.01
CA ARG A 425 -2.78 13.49 24.41
C ARG A 425 -4.29 13.44 24.59
N ALA A 426 -5.05 14.17 23.76
CA ALA A 426 -6.51 14.17 23.85
C ALA A 426 -7.10 12.77 23.70
N ALA A 427 -6.55 11.94 22.81
CA ALA A 427 -7.01 10.58 22.57
C ALA A 427 -6.73 9.63 23.74
N ALA A 428 -5.67 9.87 24.52
CA ALA A 428 -5.38 9.11 25.73
C ALA A 428 -6.34 9.41 26.88
N HIS A 429 -6.93 10.61 26.88
CA HIS A 429 -7.91 11.08 27.86
C HIS A 429 -9.35 10.72 27.46
N ASP A 430 -9.77 11.05 26.23
CA ASP A 430 -11.09 10.76 25.68
C ASP A 430 -11.00 10.44 24.18
N ILE A 431 -10.89 9.14 23.87
CA ILE A 431 -10.79 8.65 22.50
C ILE A 431 -12.08 8.87 21.70
N GLU A 432 -13.25 8.86 22.34
CA GLU A 432 -14.53 8.98 21.65
C GLU A 432 -14.78 10.42 21.20
N ALA A 433 -14.42 11.40 22.03
CA ALA A 433 -14.41 12.81 21.62
C ALA A 433 -13.46 13.06 20.44
N VAL A 434 -12.26 12.47 20.46
CA VAL A 434 -11.31 12.59 19.34
C VAL A 434 -11.84 11.91 18.08
N ARG A 435 -12.46 10.73 18.18
CA ARG A 435 -13.11 10.05 17.04
C ARG A 435 -14.22 10.92 16.44
N LYS A 436 -15.05 11.54 17.27
CA LYS A 436 -16.11 12.46 16.82
C LYS A 436 -15.53 13.69 16.12
N ALA A 437 -14.43 14.24 16.64
CA ALA A 437 -13.73 15.35 16.03
C ALA A 437 -13.08 14.95 14.69
N ALA A 438 -12.49 13.76 14.60
CA ALA A 438 -11.82 13.23 13.40
C ALA A 438 -12.81 12.90 12.27
N PHE A 439 -13.99 12.38 12.61
CA PHE A 439 -15.01 11.93 11.66
C PHE A 439 -16.35 12.66 11.87
N PRO A 440 -16.40 14.00 11.70
CA PRO A 440 -17.63 14.76 11.91
C PRO A 440 -18.64 14.43 10.80
N ALA A 441 -19.84 13.98 11.19
CA ALA A 441 -20.97 13.70 10.31
C ALA A 441 -20.75 12.62 9.22
N GLN A 442 -20.21 11.46 9.60
CA GLN A 442 -20.65 10.20 9.00
C GLN A 442 -21.27 9.36 10.10
N VAL A 443 -22.43 8.76 9.81
CA VAL A 443 -23.00 7.69 10.63
C VAL A 443 -21.85 6.72 10.85
N ILE A 444 -21.38 6.62 12.10
CA ILE A 444 -20.55 5.50 12.51
C ILE A 444 -21.50 4.32 12.37
N GLU A 445 -21.57 3.72 11.19
CA GLU A 445 -21.89 2.31 11.09
C GLU A 445 -20.78 1.65 11.90
N LEU A 446 -21.04 1.44 13.20
CA LEU A 446 -20.44 0.31 13.88
C LEU A 446 -20.59 -0.82 12.87
N LYS A 447 -19.47 -1.38 12.40
CA LYS A 447 -19.44 -2.57 11.55
C LYS A 447 -20.05 -3.72 12.35
N ARG A 448 -21.36 -3.70 12.56
CA ARG A 448 -22.15 -4.87 12.88
C ARG A 448 -21.94 -5.79 11.69
N ALA A 449 -21.71 -7.07 11.95
CA ALA A 449 -21.72 -8.07 10.89
C ALA A 449 -23.05 -7.90 10.15
N SER A 450 -23.00 -7.50 8.88
CA SER A 450 -24.20 -7.28 8.10
C SER A 450 -25.01 -8.57 8.08
N SER A 451 -26.29 -8.47 8.39
CA SER A 451 -27.15 -9.66 8.34
C SER A 451 -27.21 -10.18 6.90
N LEU A 452 -27.51 -11.47 6.72
CA LEU A 452 -27.69 -12.04 5.39
C LEU A 452 -28.77 -11.28 4.59
N GLU A 453 -29.85 -10.84 5.24
CA GLU A 453 -30.90 -10.02 4.63
C GLU A 453 -30.37 -8.66 4.14
N GLU A 454 -29.55 -7.97 4.93
CA GLU A 454 -28.90 -6.71 4.50
C GLU A 454 -27.97 -6.93 3.31
N ILE A 455 -27.18 -8.01 3.33
CA ILE A 455 -26.28 -8.42 2.24
C ILE A 455 -27.08 -8.65 0.95
N VAL A 456 -28.20 -9.36 1.04
CA VAL A 456 -29.09 -9.69 -0.08
C VAL A 456 -29.80 -8.44 -0.60
N GLY A 457 -30.42 -7.66 0.29
CA GLY A 457 -31.15 -6.44 -0.06
C GLY A 457 -30.28 -5.45 -0.81
N ARG A 458 -29.10 -5.14 -0.28
CA ARG A 458 -28.12 -4.23 -0.93
C ARG A 458 -27.71 -4.71 -2.33
N ARG A 459 -27.54 -6.02 -2.52
CA ARG A 459 -27.17 -6.61 -3.82
C ARG A 459 -28.33 -6.58 -4.81
N VAL A 460 -29.56 -6.76 -4.34
CA VAL A 460 -30.78 -6.60 -5.17
C VAL A 460 -30.88 -5.16 -5.67
N ASP A 461 -30.74 -4.17 -4.78
CA ASP A 461 -30.77 -2.75 -5.16
C ASP A 461 -29.67 -2.41 -6.17
N TYR A 462 -28.47 -2.92 -5.92
CA TYR A 462 -27.34 -2.75 -6.84
C TYR A 462 -27.62 -3.39 -8.21
N LEU A 463 -28.13 -4.63 -8.26
CA LEU A 463 -28.41 -5.33 -9.52
C LEU A 463 -29.57 -4.69 -10.30
N ALA A 464 -30.54 -4.11 -9.60
CA ALA A 464 -31.62 -3.34 -10.22
C ALA A 464 -31.08 -2.06 -10.89
N ALA A 465 -30.16 -1.36 -10.22
CA ALA A 465 -29.44 -0.22 -10.79
C ALA A 465 -28.41 -0.63 -11.86
N TYR A 466 -27.85 -1.83 -11.78
CA TYR A 466 -26.90 -2.36 -12.74
C TYR A 466 -27.57 -2.72 -14.07
N GLN A 467 -28.72 -3.40 -14.03
CA GLN A 467 -29.47 -3.83 -15.21
C GLN A 467 -30.95 -3.44 -15.10
N ASN A 468 -31.73 -4.19 -14.32
CA ASN A 468 -33.16 -4.01 -14.08
C ASN A 468 -33.68 -4.91 -12.93
N ALA A 469 -34.94 -4.74 -12.54
CA ALA A 469 -35.57 -5.48 -11.45
C ALA A 469 -35.63 -7.01 -11.70
N ALA A 470 -35.88 -7.46 -12.94
CA ALA A 470 -35.91 -8.89 -13.27
C ALA A 470 -34.54 -9.56 -13.06
N TYR A 471 -33.45 -8.86 -13.40
CA TYR A 471 -32.08 -9.34 -13.17
C TYR A 471 -31.74 -9.44 -11.68
N ALA A 472 -32.22 -8.50 -10.87
CA ALA A 472 -32.09 -8.55 -9.42
C ALA A 472 -32.94 -9.66 -8.79
N GLN A 473 -34.11 -9.95 -9.35
CA GLN A 473 -34.96 -11.06 -8.90
C GLN A 473 -34.29 -12.43 -9.17
N ARG A 474 -33.68 -12.61 -10.35
CA ARG A 474 -32.88 -13.82 -10.66
C ARG A 474 -31.82 -14.11 -9.57
N TYR A 475 -31.14 -13.06 -9.10
CA TYR A 475 -30.20 -13.16 -7.98
C TYR A 475 -30.88 -13.64 -6.70
N ARG A 476 -31.96 -12.95 -6.30
CA ARG A 476 -32.72 -13.25 -5.09
C ARG A 476 -33.24 -14.70 -5.08
N ASP A 477 -33.79 -15.16 -6.20
CA ASP A 477 -34.38 -16.50 -6.32
C ASP A 477 -33.37 -17.62 -6.12
N LEU A 478 -32.13 -17.46 -6.63
CA LEU A 478 -31.09 -18.47 -6.41
C LEU A 478 -30.62 -18.48 -4.95
N VAL A 479 -30.38 -17.31 -4.37
CA VAL A 479 -29.93 -17.20 -2.97
C VAL A 479 -30.97 -17.75 -2.01
N GLU A 480 -32.25 -17.45 -2.22
CA GLU A 480 -33.34 -17.95 -1.39
C GLU A 480 -33.49 -19.47 -1.47
N ARG A 481 -33.33 -20.03 -2.68
CA ARG A 481 -33.35 -21.48 -2.88
C ARG A 481 -32.23 -22.17 -2.11
N VAL A 482 -31.02 -21.61 -2.15
CA VAL A 482 -29.86 -22.12 -1.39
C VAL A 482 -30.13 -22.00 0.11
N ARG A 483 -30.64 -20.85 0.57
CA ARG A 483 -31.01 -20.61 1.97
C ARG A 483 -31.96 -21.68 2.50
N ARG A 484 -33.03 -21.95 1.77
CA ARG A 484 -34.03 -22.96 2.15
C ARG A 484 -33.39 -24.34 2.28
N VAL A 485 -32.69 -24.81 1.24
CA VAL A 485 -32.08 -26.15 1.23
C VAL A 485 -30.99 -26.30 2.30
N GLU A 486 -30.13 -25.29 2.48
CA GLU A 486 -29.08 -25.32 3.50
C GLU A 486 -29.65 -25.29 4.92
N SER A 487 -30.63 -24.44 5.17
CA SER A 487 -31.31 -24.35 6.48
C SER A 487 -32.04 -25.64 6.82
N ASP A 488 -32.78 -26.21 5.86
CA ASP A 488 -33.55 -27.45 6.05
C ASP A 488 -32.64 -28.66 6.36
N ARG A 489 -31.45 -28.73 5.76
CA ARG A 489 -30.55 -29.88 5.91
C ARG A 489 -29.51 -29.73 7.03
N LEU A 490 -29.02 -28.51 7.27
CA LEU A 490 -27.80 -28.28 8.06
C LEU A 490 -27.91 -27.16 9.09
N GLN A 491 -29.03 -26.42 9.14
CA GLN A 491 -29.21 -25.26 10.03
C GLN A 491 -28.04 -24.25 9.96
N SER A 492 -27.51 -24.02 8.74
CA SER A 492 -26.38 -23.14 8.47
C SER A 492 -26.71 -22.11 7.40
N THR A 493 -25.93 -21.02 7.33
CA THR A 493 -26.01 -19.97 6.30
C THR A 493 -24.72 -19.81 5.50
N ARG A 494 -23.69 -20.63 5.76
CA ARG A 494 -22.34 -20.42 5.19
C ARG A 494 -22.31 -20.55 3.67
N LEU A 495 -23.02 -21.54 3.12
CA LEU A 495 -23.14 -21.72 1.66
C LEU A 495 -24.00 -20.60 1.07
N THR A 496 -25.08 -20.23 1.74
CA THR A 496 -25.96 -19.14 1.33
C THR A 496 -25.21 -17.81 1.26
N GLU A 497 -24.39 -17.49 2.26
CA GLU A 497 -23.55 -16.30 2.28
C GLU A 497 -22.49 -16.33 1.17
N ALA A 498 -21.87 -17.48 0.91
CA ALA A 498 -20.95 -17.65 -0.20
C ALA A 498 -21.64 -17.39 -1.55
N VAL A 499 -22.80 -18.02 -1.80
CA VAL A 499 -23.59 -17.82 -3.02
C VAL A 499 -24.05 -16.37 -3.15
N ALA A 500 -24.54 -15.75 -2.08
CA ALA A 500 -24.93 -14.35 -2.07
C ALA A 500 -23.78 -13.42 -2.51
N ARG A 501 -22.56 -13.68 -2.04
CA ARG A 501 -21.38 -12.87 -2.41
C ARG A 501 -20.94 -13.12 -3.85
N TYR A 502 -20.80 -14.39 -4.24
CA TYR A 502 -20.09 -14.76 -5.46
C TYR A 502 -20.99 -14.87 -6.68
N TYR A 503 -22.27 -15.20 -6.51
CA TYR A 503 -23.24 -15.08 -7.60
C TYR A 503 -23.43 -13.61 -7.98
N PHE A 504 -23.53 -12.71 -7.00
CA PHE A 504 -23.56 -11.27 -7.24
C PHE A 504 -22.32 -10.80 -8.03
N LYS A 505 -21.11 -11.26 -7.65
CA LYS A 505 -19.87 -10.93 -8.36
C LYS A 505 -19.91 -11.35 -9.84
N LEU A 506 -20.48 -12.51 -10.15
CA LEU A 506 -20.62 -13.00 -11.52
C LEU A 506 -21.73 -12.26 -12.31
N LEU A 507 -22.80 -11.84 -11.63
CA LEU A 507 -23.89 -11.09 -12.26
C LEU A 507 -23.52 -9.63 -12.54
N ALA A 508 -22.79 -9.00 -11.61
CA ALA A 508 -22.34 -7.60 -11.67
C ALA A 508 -20.91 -7.49 -12.20
N ILE A 509 -20.68 -8.00 -13.41
CA ILE A 509 -19.39 -7.83 -14.09
C ILE A 509 -19.11 -6.35 -14.35
N LYS A 510 -17.84 -5.97 -14.28
CA LYS A 510 -17.40 -4.60 -14.54
C LYS A 510 -17.12 -4.41 -16.01
N ASP A 511 -18.20 -4.50 -16.77
CA ASP A 511 -18.19 -4.23 -18.21
C ASP A 511 -18.11 -2.73 -18.52
N GLU A 512 -18.08 -2.39 -19.81
CA GLU A 512 -17.93 -1.02 -20.29
C GLU A 512 -19.04 -0.10 -19.75
N TYR A 513 -20.27 -0.61 -19.69
CA TYR A 513 -21.43 0.12 -19.17
C TYR A 513 -21.30 0.38 -17.67
N GLU A 514 -20.88 -0.63 -16.91
CA GLU A 514 -20.74 -0.51 -15.46
C GLU A 514 -19.54 0.33 -15.06
N VAL A 515 -18.39 0.17 -15.71
CA VAL A 515 -17.22 1.02 -15.51
C VAL A 515 -17.56 2.48 -15.79
N ALA A 516 -18.33 2.75 -16.86
CA ALA A 516 -18.81 4.09 -17.17
C ALA A 516 -19.74 4.63 -16.08
N ARG A 517 -20.72 3.83 -15.63
CA ARG A 517 -21.62 4.20 -14.53
C ARG A 517 -20.85 4.56 -13.27
N LEU A 518 -19.92 3.72 -12.84
CA LEU A 518 -19.13 3.88 -11.61
C LEU A 518 -18.15 5.05 -11.66
N HIS A 519 -17.60 5.39 -12.84
CA HIS A 519 -16.74 6.59 -12.99
C HIS A 519 -17.53 7.88 -13.15
N SER A 520 -18.78 7.79 -13.62
CA SER A 520 -19.70 8.93 -13.72
C SER A 520 -20.55 9.16 -12.48
N ASP A 521 -20.49 8.25 -11.50
CA ASP A 521 -21.25 8.29 -10.25
C ASP A 521 -20.94 9.57 -9.44
N PRO A 522 -21.95 10.35 -9.03
CA PRO A 522 -21.77 11.51 -8.17
C PRO A 522 -20.96 11.21 -6.90
N ALA A 523 -21.17 10.04 -6.27
CA ALA A 523 -20.47 9.67 -5.04
C ALA A 523 -18.94 9.57 -5.24
N PHE A 524 -18.49 9.17 -6.44
CA PHE A 524 -17.06 9.14 -6.76
C PHE A 524 -16.49 10.56 -6.94
N ARG A 525 -17.26 11.47 -7.54
CA ARG A 525 -16.87 12.89 -7.67
C ARG A 525 -16.80 13.56 -6.30
N ASP A 526 -17.78 13.34 -5.44
CA ASP A 526 -17.81 13.88 -4.08
C ASP A 526 -16.63 13.39 -3.26
N LYS A 527 -16.27 12.10 -3.43
CA LYS A 527 -15.06 11.55 -2.84
C LYS A 527 -13.80 12.26 -3.32
N LEU A 528 -13.62 12.46 -4.64
CA LEU A 528 -12.48 13.20 -5.18
C LEU A 528 -12.44 14.65 -4.67
N ALA A 529 -13.59 15.33 -4.66
CA ALA A 529 -13.73 16.68 -4.12
C ALA A 529 -13.44 16.76 -2.61
N SER A 530 -13.65 15.66 -1.88
CA SER A 530 -13.27 15.57 -0.46
C SER A 530 -11.77 15.35 -0.23
N MET A 531 -11.07 14.78 -1.22
CA MET A 531 -9.65 14.45 -1.14
C MET A 531 -8.74 15.56 -1.69
N PHE A 532 -9.22 16.37 -2.64
CA PHE A 532 -8.40 17.35 -3.36
C PHE A 532 -9.03 18.75 -3.38
N GLU A 533 -8.16 19.76 -3.37
CA GLU A 533 -8.47 21.18 -3.51
C GLU A 533 -7.70 21.81 -4.67
N GLY A 534 -8.11 23.02 -5.06
CA GLY A 534 -7.62 23.75 -6.22
C GLY A 534 -8.26 23.30 -7.52
N ASP A 535 -7.88 23.96 -8.62
CA ASP A 535 -8.33 23.61 -9.96
C ASP A 535 -7.61 22.35 -10.43
N TYR A 536 -8.36 21.28 -10.72
CA TYR A 536 -7.79 20.03 -11.17
C TYR A 536 -8.54 19.39 -12.34
N ARG A 537 -7.78 18.64 -13.14
CA ARG A 537 -8.30 17.86 -14.26
C ARG A 537 -8.20 16.38 -13.97
N LEU A 538 -9.28 15.66 -14.23
CA LEU A 538 -9.32 14.21 -14.13
C LEU A 538 -8.92 13.58 -15.47
N ASN A 539 -8.04 12.59 -15.40
CA ASN A 539 -7.70 11.77 -16.55
C ASN A 539 -7.89 10.29 -16.21
N PHE A 540 -8.50 9.55 -17.12
CA PHE A 540 -8.83 8.13 -16.97
C PHE A 540 -7.86 7.28 -17.78
N HIS A 541 -7.56 6.08 -17.29
CA HIS A 541 -6.60 5.17 -17.92
C HIS A 541 -7.32 3.90 -18.36
N LEU A 542 -7.65 3.81 -19.65
CA LEU A 542 -8.56 2.80 -20.20
C LEU A 542 -7.90 2.08 -21.38
N ALA A 543 -8.33 0.86 -21.67
CA ALA A 543 -7.98 0.15 -22.90
C ALA A 543 -9.27 -0.27 -23.62
N PRO A 544 -9.95 0.66 -24.32
CA PRO A 544 -11.20 0.33 -25.01
C PRO A 544 -10.96 -0.75 -26.08
N PRO A 545 -11.71 -1.87 -26.07
CA PRO A 545 -11.44 -3.01 -26.95
C PRO A 545 -11.36 -2.65 -28.45
N LEU A 546 -12.20 -1.72 -28.91
CA LEU A 546 -12.28 -1.31 -30.31
C LEU A 546 -11.11 -0.40 -30.75
N LEU A 547 -10.41 0.23 -29.80
CA LEU A 547 -9.38 1.24 -30.08
C LEU A 547 -7.96 0.78 -29.72
N SER A 548 -7.83 -0.33 -29.01
CA SER A 548 -6.58 -0.73 -28.39
C SER A 548 -6.03 -1.96 -29.10
N ARG A 549 -4.83 -1.83 -29.69
CA ARG A 549 -4.15 -2.92 -30.40
C ARG A 549 -3.17 -3.63 -29.46
N PRO A 550 -3.04 -4.97 -29.54
CA PRO A 550 -1.98 -5.69 -28.84
C PRO A 550 -0.61 -5.22 -29.30
N ASP A 551 0.31 -5.12 -28.35
CA ASP A 551 1.73 -4.89 -28.62
C ASP A 551 2.33 -6.11 -29.37
N PRO A 552 3.09 -5.92 -30.47
CA PRO A 552 3.60 -7.02 -31.29
C PRO A 552 4.57 -7.96 -30.56
N VAL A 553 5.28 -7.48 -29.54
CA VAL A 553 6.32 -8.23 -28.84
C VAL A 553 5.73 -8.99 -27.66
N THR A 554 4.87 -8.33 -26.89
CA THR A 554 4.32 -8.87 -25.64
C THR A 554 2.92 -9.47 -25.80
N GLY A 555 2.23 -9.18 -26.91
CA GLY A 555 0.83 -9.58 -27.14
C GLY A 555 -0.18 -8.88 -26.24
N LYS A 556 0.25 -7.90 -25.42
CA LYS A 556 -0.59 -7.23 -24.42
C LYS A 556 -1.09 -5.89 -24.90
N VAL A 557 -2.28 -5.53 -24.46
CA VAL A 557 -2.89 -4.23 -24.77
C VAL A 557 -2.46 -3.20 -23.72
N ALA A 558 -1.96 -2.04 -24.17
CA ALA A 558 -1.61 -0.93 -23.28
C ALA A 558 -2.83 -0.04 -22.99
N LYS A 559 -2.92 0.48 -21.76
CA LYS A 559 -3.91 1.51 -21.42
C LYS A 559 -3.50 2.85 -22.01
N ARG A 560 -4.49 3.61 -22.47
CA ARG A 560 -4.35 4.97 -22.99
C ARG A 560 -4.99 5.96 -22.02
N ARG A 561 -4.46 7.17 -22.04
CA ARG A 561 -4.96 8.29 -21.23
C ARG A 561 -6.12 8.97 -21.94
N PHE A 562 -7.23 9.13 -21.24
CA PHE A 562 -8.42 9.86 -21.68
C PHE A 562 -8.62 11.07 -20.77
N GLY A 563 -8.81 12.25 -21.37
CA GLY A 563 -9.00 13.49 -20.63
C GLY A 563 -10.42 13.66 -20.06
N PRO A 564 -10.73 14.83 -19.47
CA PRO A 564 -12.03 15.10 -18.84
C PRO A 564 -13.25 14.91 -19.74
N TRP A 565 -13.08 15.03 -21.07
CA TRP A 565 -14.14 14.84 -22.06
C TRP A 565 -14.80 13.45 -22.02
N VAL A 566 -14.13 12.44 -21.46
CA VAL A 566 -14.69 11.08 -21.37
C VAL A 566 -15.81 10.98 -20.34
N VAL A 567 -15.88 11.88 -19.37
CA VAL A 567 -16.90 11.89 -18.30
C VAL A 567 -18.33 12.01 -18.86
N PRO A 568 -18.66 12.98 -19.73
CA PRO A 568 -19.98 13.01 -20.36
C PRO A 568 -20.24 11.79 -21.25
N ALA A 569 -19.23 11.25 -21.93
CA ALA A 569 -19.37 10.01 -22.71
C ALA A 569 -19.73 8.81 -21.82
N PHE A 570 -19.12 8.71 -20.63
CA PHE A 570 -19.50 7.70 -19.63
C PHE A 570 -20.94 7.86 -19.15
N ALA A 571 -21.41 9.08 -18.93
CA ALA A 571 -22.80 9.30 -18.50
C ALA A 571 -23.80 8.84 -19.57
N VAL A 572 -23.49 9.01 -20.85
CA VAL A 572 -24.30 8.49 -21.97
C VAL A 572 -24.21 6.96 -22.02
N LEU A 573 -22.99 6.41 -22.00
CA LEU A 573 -22.78 4.97 -22.06
C LEU A 573 -23.48 4.23 -20.91
N ALA A 574 -23.43 4.77 -19.69
CA ALA A 574 -24.12 4.21 -18.52
C ALA A 574 -25.64 4.08 -18.72
N LYS A 575 -26.27 4.99 -19.47
CA LYS A 575 -27.71 4.92 -19.80
C LYS A 575 -28.03 3.86 -20.85
N LEU A 576 -27.06 3.48 -21.68
CA LEU A 576 -27.18 2.44 -22.70
C LEU A 576 -27.04 1.01 -22.13
N ARG A 577 -27.03 0.85 -20.80
CA ARG A 577 -26.97 -0.47 -20.13
C ARG A 577 -28.05 -1.46 -20.58
N PHE A 578 -29.19 -0.97 -21.08
CA PHE A 578 -30.26 -1.83 -21.61
C PHE A 578 -29.85 -2.61 -22.87
N LEU A 579 -28.80 -2.16 -23.59
CA LEU A 579 -28.23 -2.89 -24.72
C LEU A 579 -27.47 -4.14 -24.26
N ARG A 580 -27.02 -4.21 -23.01
CA ARG A 580 -26.24 -5.32 -22.47
C ARG A 580 -26.93 -6.66 -22.73
N GLY A 581 -26.20 -7.59 -23.37
CA GLY A 581 -26.71 -8.93 -23.67
C GLY A 581 -27.63 -9.02 -24.89
N THR A 582 -27.96 -7.90 -25.54
CA THR A 582 -28.73 -7.89 -26.79
C THR A 582 -27.82 -8.03 -28.01
N ALA A 583 -28.40 -8.22 -29.19
CA ALA A 583 -27.65 -8.22 -30.45
C ALA A 583 -27.01 -6.85 -30.78
N LEU A 584 -27.45 -5.77 -30.14
CA LEU A 584 -26.88 -4.42 -30.31
C LEU A 584 -25.71 -4.15 -29.34
N ASP A 585 -25.35 -5.13 -28.51
CA ASP A 585 -24.20 -5.04 -27.61
C ASP A 585 -22.89 -5.30 -28.34
N VAL A 586 -22.31 -4.23 -28.89
CA VAL A 586 -21.03 -4.29 -29.60
C VAL A 586 -19.87 -4.81 -28.74
N PHE A 587 -19.90 -4.58 -27.42
CA PHE A 587 -18.87 -5.06 -26.50
C PHE A 587 -19.05 -6.54 -26.17
N GLY A 588 -20.30 -7.01 -26.16
CA GLY A 588 -20.70 -8.39 -25.90
C GLY A 588 -20.14 -9.42 -26.89
N TYR A 589 -19.64 -9.00 -28.06
CA TYR A 589 -19.02 -9.88 -29.04
C TYR A 589 -17.60 -10.31 -28.70
N THR A 590 -16.93 -9.62 -27.77
CA THR A 590 -15.57 -9.98 -27.34
C THR A 590 -15.55 -11.34 -26.64
N GLN A 591 -14.43 -12.06 -26.77
CA GLN A 591 -14.25 -13.36 -26.09
C GLN A 591 -14.37 -13.24 -24.57
N GLU A 592 -13.86 -12.14 -23.99
CA GLU A 592 -13.96 -11.85 -22.56
C GLU A 592 -15.43 -11.78 -22.11
N ARG A 593 -16.27 -10.98 -22.78
CA ARG A 593 -17.69 -10.84 -22.42
C ARG A 593 -18.49 -12.13 -22.63
N ARG A 594 -18.19 -12.90 -23.69
CA ARG A 594 -18.81 -14.21 -23.92
C ARG A 594 -18.49 -15.20 -22.79
N THR A 595 -17.24 -15.23 -22.35
CA THR A 595 -16.79 -16.08 -21.24
C THR A 595 -17.47 -15.67 -19.93
N GLU A 596 -17.52 -14.38 -19.61
CA GLU A 596 -18.19 -13.89 -18.41
C GLU A 596 -19.68 -14.25 -18.36
N ARG A 597 -20.37 -14.21 -19.50
CA ARG A 597 -21.76 -14.66 -19.59
C ARG A 597 -21.91 -16.16 -19.39
N SER A 598 -21.00 -16.98 -19.92
CA SER A 598 -21.05 -18.44 -19.72
C SER A 598 -20.84 -18.80 -18.25
N LEU A 599 -19.95 -18.08 -17.56
CA LEU A 599 -19.68 -18.30 -16.13
C LEU A 599 -20.92 -18.19 -15.24
N ILE A 600 -21.88 -17.32 -15.58
CA ILE A 600 -23.15 -17.20 -14.84
C ILE A 600 -23.92 -18.52 -14.90
N GLY A 601 -24.11 -19.06 -16.11
CA GLY A 601 -24.83 -20.32 -16.31
C GLY A 601 -24.06 -21.54 -15.80
N GLU A 602 -22.73 -21.54 -15.91
CA GLU A 602 -21.87 -22.57 -15.30
C GLU A 602 -22.00 -22.57 -13.78
N TYR A 603 -22.05 -21.39 -13.14
CA TYR A 603 -22.21 -21.26 -11.70
C TYR A 603 -23.59 -21.68 -11.22
N GLU A 604 -24.65 -21.33 -11.92
CA GLU A 604 -26.02 -21.78 -11.61
C GLU A 604 -26.11 -23.31 -11.63
N LYS A 605 -25.55 -23.95 -12.66
CA LYS A 605 -25.49 -25.42 -12.75
C LYS A 605 -24.67 -26.04 -11.63
N LEU A 606 -23.55 -25.41 -11.26
CA LEU A 606 -22.74 -25.84 -10.11
C LEU A 606 -23.56 -25.78 -8.83
N VAL A 607 -24.25 -24.67 -8.56
CA VAL A 607 -25.11 -24.51 -7.38
C VAL A 607 -26.21 -25.57 -7.36
N ASP A 608 -26.87 -25.83 -8.50
CA ASP A 608 -27.88 -26.89 -8.59
C ASP A 608 -27.29 -28.28 -8.25
N GLU A 609 -26.07 -28.60 -8.72
CA GLU A 609 -25.37 -29.83 -8.34
C GLU A 609 -25.04 -29.88 -6.84
N LEU A 610 -24.55 -28.77 -6.27
CA LEU A 610 -24.26 -28.66 -4.84
C LEU A 610 -25.51 -28.92 -4.01
N LEU A 611 -26.63 -28.29 -4.34
CA LEU A 611 -27.91 -28.47 -3.63
C LEU A 611 -28.44 -29.91 -3.75
N GLY A 612 -28.23 -30.56 -4.90
CA GLY A 612 -28.62 -31.95 -5.11
C GLY A 612 -27.96 -32.92 -4.13
N LYS A 613 -26.69 -32.68 -3.76
CA LYS A 613 -25.88 -33.59 -2.93
C LYS A 613 -25.46 -33.03 -1.57
N LEU A 614 -25.96 -31.85 -1.19
CA LEU A 614 -25.56 -31.18 0.05
C LEU A 614 -25.82 -32.05 1.28
N ALA A 615 -24.75 -32.29 2.05
CA ALA A 615 -24.73 -33.05 3.30
C ALA A 615 -23.69 -32.46 4.26
N ALA A 616 -23.69 -32.89 5.53
CA ALA A 616 -22.84 -32.30 6.57
C ALA A 616 -21.34 -32.53 6.34
N ASP A 617 -20.97 -33.66 5.75
CA ASP A 617 -19.59 -34.06 5.46
C ASP A 617 -18.99 -33.34 4.24
N ASN A 618 -19.83 -32.86 3.31
CA ASN A 618 -19.40 -32.16 2.10
C ASN A 618 -19.69 -30.64 2.11
N HIS A 619 -20.35 -30.14 3.17
CA HIS A 619 -20.72 -28.73 3.31
C HIS A 619 -19.54 -27.77 3.16
N ALA A 620 -18.42 -28.05 3.81
CA ALA A 620 -17.23 -27.20 3.72
C ALA A 620 -16.71 -27.09 2.28
N VAL A 621 -16.68 -28.21 1.54
CA VAL A 621 -16.25 -28.23 0.13
C VAL A 621 -17.26 -27.51 -0.77
N ALA A 622 -18.57 -27.61 -0.49
CA ALA A 622 -19.60 -26.86 -1.20
C ALA A 622 -19.41 -25.34 -1.03
N VAL A 623 -19.11 -24.88 0.18
CA VAL A 623 -18.80 -23.47 0.46
C VAL A 623 -17.55 -23.02 -0.30
N GLU A 624 -16.49 -23.83 -0.31
CA GLU A 624 -15.27 -23.53 -1.08
C GLU A 624 -15.54 -23.46 -2.59
N LEU A 625 -16.35 -24.37 -3.13
CA LEU A 625 -16.76 -24.39 -4.54
C LEU A 625 -17.57 -23.15 -4.92
N ALA A 626 -18.57 -22.80 -4.10
CA ALA A 626 -19.34 -21.57 -4.27
C ALA A 626 -18.45 -20.32 -4.18
N GLY A 627 -17.29 -20.44 -3.50
CA GLY A 627 -16.26 -19.42 -3.32
C GLY A 627 -15.31 -19.17 -4.49
N ILE A 628 -15.21 -20.08 -5.46
CA ILE A 628 -14.27 -19.99 -6.59
C ILE A 628 -14.28 -18.64 -7.33
N PRO A 629 -15.44 -17.99 -7.58
CA PRO A 629 -15.45 -16.71 -8.29
C PRO A 629 -14.62 -15.61 -7.63
N GLU A 630 -14.30 -15.73 -6.34
CA GLU A 630 -13.41 -14.77 -5.65
C GLU A 630 -12.02 -14.69 -6.26
N GLU A 631 -11.53 -15.80 -6.85
CA GLU A 631 -10.21 -15.87 -7.46
C GLU A 631 -10.19 -15.24 -8.86
N ILE A 632 -11.36 -15.08 -9.50
CA ILE A 632 -11.51 -14.54 -10.87
C ILE A 632 -11.50 -13.00 -10.83
N ARG A 633 -10.33 -12.43 -10.53
CA ARG A 633 -10.14 -10.97 -10.37
C ARG A 633 -9.36 -10.36 -11.54
N GLY A 634 -9.64 -9.09 -11.83
CA GLY A 634 -8.88 -8.28 -12.79
C GLY A 634 -9.63 -8.07 -14.09
N TYR A 635 -8.89 -7.68 -15.13
CA TYR A 635 -9.42 -7.33 -16.44
C TYR A 635 -8.56 -7.95 -17.55
N GLY A 636 -9.15 -8.23 -18.71
CA GLY A 636 -8.46 -8.74 -19.89
C GLY A 636 -7.54 -9.92 -19.58
N HIS A 637 -6.27 -9.81 -19.98
CA HIS A 637 -5.28 -10.87 -19.79
C HIS A 637 -5.02 -11.24 -18.32
N VAL A 638 -5.20 -10.31 -17.38
CA VAL A 638 -5.06 -10.60 -15.93
C VAL A 638 -6.19 -11.49 -15.46
N LYS A 639 -7.43 -11.19 -15.88
CA LYS A 639 -8.61 -12.00 -15.54
C LYS A 639 -8.55 -13.37 -16.18
N ALA A 640 -8.15 -13.45 -17.45
CA ALA A 640 -8.00 -14.71 -18.17
C ALA A 640 -7.03 -15.67 -17.46
N ARG A 641 -5.86 -15.18 -17.03
CA ARG A 641 -4.88 -15.97 -16.25
C ARG A 641 -5.46 -16.46 -14.92
N HIS A 642 -6.21 -15.62 -14.21
CA HIS A 642 -6.82 -16.02 -12.95
C HIS A 642 -7.97 -17.02 -13.14
N LEU A 643 -8.76 -16.87 -14.21
CA LEU A 643 -9.81 -17.82 -14.58
C LEU A 643 -9.24 -19.21 -14.90
N GLU A 644 -8.14 -19.27 -15.66
CA GLU A 644 -7.46 -20.53 -15.96
C GLU A 644 -7.03 -21.25 -14.68
N LYS A 645 -6.39 -20.52 -13.75
CA LYS A 645 -5.98 -21.05 -12.46
C LYS A 645 -7.18 -21.50 -11.60
N SER A 646 -8.26 -20.71 -11.57
CA SER A 646 -9.44 -21.01 -10.76
C SER A 646 -10.19 -22.25 -11.27
N ARG A 647 -10.17 -22.50 -12.60
CA ARG A 647 -10.75 -23.70 -13.20
C ARG A 647 -10.06 -24.98 -12.74
N THR A 648 -8.73 -24.97 -12.60
CA THR A 648 -7.98 -26.11 -12.04
C THR A 648 -8.44 -26.41 -10.62
N LYS A 649 -8.49 -25.39 -9.75
CA LYS A 649 -8.95 -25.54 -8.37
C LYS A 649 -10.41 -25.99 -8.28
N GLN A 650 -11.28 -25.46 -9.12
CA GLN A 650 -12.69 -25.86 -9.19
C GLN A 650 -12.83 -27.34 -9.54
N ALA A 651 -12.05 -27.84 -10.52
CA ALA A 651 -12.07 -29.25 -10.88
C ALA A 651 -11.63 -30.17 -9.72
N GLU A 652 -10.56 -29.80 -9.00
CA GLU A 652 -10.08 -30.52 -7.82
C GLU A 652 -11.13 -30.57 -6.70
N LEU A 653 -11.75 -29.42 -6.38
CA LEU A 653 -12.80 -29.35 -5.36
C LEU A 653 -14.07 -30.10 -5.77
N LEU A 654 -14.42 -30.08 -7.05
CA LEU A 654 -15.59 -30.78 -7.56
C LEU A 654 -15.41 -32.31 -7.51
N ALA A 655 -14.20 -32.80 -7.80
CA ALA A 655 -13.86 -34.21 -7.61
C ALA A 655 -13.99 -34.62 -6.13
N ARG A 656 -13.47 -33.79 -5.21
CA ARG A 656 -13.62 -34.00 -3.76
C ARG A 656 -15.09 -34.00 -3.32
N PHE A 657 -15.89 -33.05 -3.81
CA PHE A 657 -17.32 -32.97 -3.50
C PHE A 657 -18.10 -34.21 -3.98
N ARG A 658 -17.66 -34.82 -5.10
CA ARG A 658 -18.25 -36.05 -5.65
C ARG A 658 -17.76 -37.34 -4.97
N GLY A 659 -16.90 -37.25 -3.96
CA GLY A 659 -16.31 -38.42 -3.28
C GLY A 659 -15.25 -39.14 -4.11
N GLN A 660 -14.71 -38.49 -5.14
CA GLN A 660 -13.62 -39.04 -5.96
C GLN A 660 -12.29 -38.62 -5.31
N GLY A 661 -11.67 -39.52 -4.54
CA GLY A 661 -10.38 -39.26 -3.88
C GLY A 661 -9.28 -38.86 -4.87
N ASN A 662 -8.38 -37.96 -4.45
CA ASN A 662 -7.31 -37.32 -5.24
C ASN A 662 -6.76 -38.18 -6.40
N ALA A 663 -7.30 -37.98 -7.60
CA ALA A 663 -6.57 -38.32 -8.81
C ALA A 663 -5.43 -37.31 -8.94
N GLN A 664 -4.21 -37.72 -8.60
CA GLN A 664 -3.00 -36.95 -8.94
C GLN A 664 -3.01 -36.73 -10.46
N VAL A 665 -3.25 -35.49 -10.88
CA VAL A 665 -2.99 -35.07 -12.25
C VAL A 665 -1.48 -35.06 -12.42
N ILE A 666 -0.91 -36.17 -12.90
CA ILE A 666 0.48 -36.23 -13.33
C ILE A 666 0.61 -35.30 -14.54
N ARG A 667 1.23 -34.14 -14.34
CA ARG A 667 1.63 -33.26 -15.45
C ARG A 667 2.69 -33.99 -16.26
N MET A 668 2.33 -34.48 -17.43
CA MET A 668 3.33 -34.82 -18.44
C MET A 668 3.98 -33.52 -18.93
N PRO A 669 5.31 -33.39 -18.91
CA PRO A 669 5.97 -32.25 -19.53
C PRO A 669 5.71 -32.30 -21.04
N VAL A 670 5.08 -31.25 -21.56
CA VAL A 670 5.00 -31.01 -23.00
C VAL A 670 6.44 -30.84 -23.48
N LYS A 671 6.92 -31.77 -24.32
CA LYS A 671 8.17 -31.59 -25.06
C LYS A 671 8.07 -30.28 -25.83
N ALA A 672 8.99 -29.36 -25.58
CA ALA A 672 9.21 -28.21 -26.44
C ALA A 672 9.56 -28.73 -27.84
N ALA A 673 8.82 -28.25 -28.84
CA ALA A 673 9.20 -28.28 -30.24
C ALA A 673 9.47 -26.84 -30.68
#